data_AF-A0A8H5YDY0-F1
#
_entry.id   AF-A0A8H5YDY0-F1
#
_cell.length_a   1.000
_cell.length_b   1.000
_cell.length_c   1.000
_cell.angle_alpha   90.00
_cell.angle_beta   90.00
_cell.angle_gamma   90.00
#
_symmetry.space_group_name_H-M   'P 1'
#
loop_
_entity.id
_entity.type
_entity.pdbx_description
1 polymer ?
#
loop_
_entity_poly.entity_id
_entity_poly.type
_entity_poly.pdbx_seq_one_letter_code
_entity_poly.pdbx_strand_id
1 'polypeptide(L)'
;MAKTIILITGANKGLGYHVAADLLTSPDNHVILACRNPKSGTEALGNLTSLASTRGTASVVALDVTSDVSVKNAVDVVKKDFPHLDVLINNAGICVEPLGAKSPPLTEGLLTSFSTNVVGTARVTDAFVPLLSNSATKRIIFITSGSASLTYASDPTSHHHGPYMDAYRVSKTALNMLLVQYTTRFKGTGMVTLGVNPGFCATDISGDPKIVLELGGIEPQEGAQIIAGAARGEKDDFAGKHEVDTNYDLICAFLGATTFRLRACGLTVFLDAWFKRPTLQEDYLSADDIHEADYVFISHAHFDHLPGADIIAKRTGAIVIGNCEAINILREAGVPDAQLMAVQGGERIPLFSQDIRNKANEGKIELRPTPPGAPALPHPRYAAISVDVWPSLHCLMPEGHLEYLDSGTVYTGAAHPYVCTFDVNYGMKHGLLKIDQLLPEDEKTDGILSFVDYIKDRKINLFSDHDGGQLMYNIHISEGNTILWNAHLGGYEGIIRDLVPKPRLAIIGIAGRANYNGRPFDGSAAQFATKLVNWLDQPSQVIWCLHDKRSMAIETSPYVVSGIPVLLTPAVPNDSPNAKYNGIKPSVTILQKGHRKSPGFRPFPVDTIWEKDITIPMRDGILLRGDVFRPTNSKGLPALIAFSPYGKSGDEGRAGVPVEKLSGYESFEALDPAEWTQHGYAVVNVTTRGIQGSEGHHKWHGKAEARDGYDTIEYIAQLPWSDGHTALAGNSWLATNQWFIAAEQPPHLTCILPLEGLSDVYRETLCRGGVPYLPFWSFLGNNLFSNNEREDVISMINKYPLMNDYWEDKRAKANLITVPAYVLASMSTGLHTVGSTRCFEDIPHEKKWLRMNATQEWHDLYRDDTNADLKKFLDFYMKGAENGWEMTPRSPIENVPFKNWPIPETQHRTLWLSHNGALEAAQESVVPGKVSYQSDAPALQEDDDPEFVEFSYTFTEKSTMIGPARAVLYMSCSDHDDMDVFVILRKADKDGNILRNYNIPIQDLVGVNDQKDVALINTLQYVGPTGVLRASHRTLDPNLSKPHWPAHDHTKETKLQSSEVVELEIGIWPSAIQFEAGEKLIFRVAGHQMTLAEFEPLRGGFKTGNIGRHYLHLDSDNYQSRIIVPLVEI
;
A
#
# COMPACT_ATOMS: atom_id res chain seq x y z
N MET A 1 35.47 -19.78 13.89
CA MET A 1 34.37 -18.95 13.37
C MET A 1 33.82 -18.12 14.52
N ALA A 2 33.16 -16.99 14.24
CA ALA A 2 32.43 -16.26 15.29
C ALA A 2 31.26 -17.15 15.77
N LYS A 3 30.97 -17.13 17.08
CA LYS A 3 29.87 -17.94 17.63
C LYS A 3 28.52 -17.33 17.27
N THR A 4 27.51 -18.17 17.05
CA THR A 4 26.11 -17.75 16.95
C THR A 4 25.59 -17.41 18.34
N ILE A 5 25.20 -16.16 18.56
CA ILE A 5 24.70 -15.60 19.81
C ILE A 5 23.18 -15.74 19.85
N ILE A 6 22.68 -16.54 20.78
CA ILE A 6 21.26 -16.92 20.87
C ILE A 6 20.73 -16.51 22.24
N LEU A 7 19.68 -15.69 22.30
CA LEU A 7 19.01 -15.33 23.53
C LEU A 7 17.67 -16.06 23.66
N ILE A 8 17.44 -16.70 24.80
CA ILE A 8 16.21 -17.45 25.09
C ILE A 8 15.56 -16.88 26.34
N THR A 9 14.33 -16.37 26.23
CA THR A 9 13.58 -15.89 27.40
C THR A 9 12.95 -17.06 28.17
N GLY A 10 13.01 -17.03 29.50
CA GLY A 10 12.47 -18.09 30.35
C GLY A 10 13.26 -19.41 30.27
N ALA A 11 14.58 -19.35 30.08
CA ALA A 11 15.41 -20.52 29.78
C ALA A 11 15.87 -21.35 31.00
N ASN A 12 15.44 -21.00 32.23
CA ASN A 12 15.88 -21.70 33.43
C ASN A 12 15.12 -23.00 33.73
N LYS A 13 13.98 -23.26 33.07
CA LYS A 13 13.16 -24.45 33.28
C LYS A 13 12.27 -24.76 32.08
N GLY A 14 11.64 -25.94 32.11
CA GLY A 14 10.67 -26.36 31.08
C GLY A 14 11.28 -26.32 29.68
N LEU A 15 10.49 -25.91 28.71
CA LEU A 15 10.87 -25.94 27.30
C LEU A 15 12.14 -25.12 26.99
N GLY A 16 12.25 -23.90 27.54
CA GLY A 16 13.41 -23.03 27.33
C GLY A 16 14.73 -23.64 27.80
N TYR A 17 14.72 -24.42 28.89
CA TYR A 17 15.90 -25.14 29.38
C TYR A 17 16.33 -26.23 28.40
N HIS A 18 15.38 -27.00 27.87
CA HIS A 18 15.67 -28.07 26.92
C HIS A 18 16.12 -27.52 25.56
N VAL A 19 15.58 -26.39 25.11
CA VAL A 19 16.05 -25.69 23.90
C VAL A 19 17.51 -25.24 24.10
N ALA A 20 17.84 -24.69 25.26
CA ALA A 20 19.22 -24.33 25.58
C ALA A 20 20.15 -25.56 25.59
N ALA A 21 19.73 -26.68 26.18
CA ALA A 21 20.49 -27.92 26.21
C ALA A 21 20.79 -28.45 24.80
N ASP A 22 19.78 -28.44 23.91
CA ASP A 22 19.92 -28.88 22.52
C ASP A 22 20.87 -27.97 21.73
N LEU A 23 20.68 -26.65 21.80
CA LEU A 23 21.54 -25.68 21.11
C LEU A 23 23.00 -25.70 21.61
N LEU A 24 23.22 -26.01 22.89
CA LEU A 24 24.56 -26.13 23.47
C LEU A 24 25.32 -27.38 23.04
N THR A 25 24.68 -28.33 22.33
CA THR A 25 25.40 -29.46 21.72
C THR A 25 26.36 -29.02 20.61
N SER A 26 26.14 -27.84 20.03
CA SER A 26 27.03 -27.24 19.04
C SER A 26 28.11 -26.36 19.71
N PRO A 27 29.41 -26.55 19.40
CA PRO A 27 30.48 -25.69 19.91
C PRO A 27 30.42 -24.25 19.39
N ASP A 28 29.73 -24.05 18.27
CA ASP A 28 29.60 -22.76 17.58
C ASP A 28 28.56 -21.83 18.23
N ASN A 29 27.80 -22.32 19.21
CA ASN A 29 26.75 -21.53 19.85
C ASN A 29 27.23 -20.88 21.16
N HIS A 30 26.77 -19.64 21.39
CA HIS A 30 26.70 -19.01 22.70
C HIS A 30 25.24 -18.77 23.09
N VAL A 31 24.74 -19.44 24.12
CA VAL A 31 23.34 -19.33 24.56
C VAL A 31 23.22 -18.44 25.80
N ILE A 32 22.48 -17.35 25.69
CA ILE A 32 22.16 -16.41 26.75
C ILE A 32 20.83 -16.81 27.39
N LEU A 33 20.90 -17.29 28.63
CA LEU A 33 19.73 -17.68 29.43
C LEU A 33 19.11 -16.43 30.08
N ALA A 34 18.08 -15.87 29.45
CA ALA A 34 17.37 -14.72 29.98
C ALA A 34 16.29 -15.16 30.98
N CYS A 35 16.51 -14.83 32.26
CA CYS A 35 15.76 -15.39 33.38
C CYS A 35 15.31 -14.29 34.34
N ARG A 36 14.05 -14.33 34.79
CA ARG A 36 13.51 -13.35 35.76
C ARG A 36 14.24 -13.40 37.10
N ASN A 37 14.60 -14.60 37.57
CA ASN A 37 15.40 -14.78 38.79
C ASN A 37 16.83 -15.23 38.42
N PRO A 38 17.84 -14.37 38.60
CA PRO A 38 19.23 -14.70 38.26
C PRO A 38 19.79 -15.93 38.99
N LYS A 39 19.31 -16.20 40.22
CA LYS A 39 19.75 -17.39 40.98
C LYS A 39 19.35 -18.69 40.28
N SER A 40 18.08 -18.78 39.86
CA SER A 40 17.57 -19.93 39.10
C SER A 40 18.24 -20.05 37.72
N GLY A 41 18.55 -18.93 37.07
CA GLY A 41 19.34 -18.94 35.84
C GLY A 41 20.76 -19.47 36.04
N THR A 42 21.41 -19.10 37.15
CA THR A 42 22.77 -19.57 37.49
C THR A 42 22.80 -21.07 37.79
N GLU A 43 21.78 -21.57 38.50
CA GLU A 43 21.61 -23.01 38.73
C GLU A 43 21.39 -23.78 37.43
N ALA A 44 20.50 -23.29 36.56
CA ALA A 44 20.27 -23.87 35.23
C ALA A 44 21.55 -23.87 34.39
N LEU A 45 22.33 -22.78 34.42
CA LEU A 45 23.63 -22.71 33.75
C LEU A 45 24.60 -23.79 34.28
N GLY A 46 24.69 -23.97 35.60
CA GLY A 46 25.50 -25.02 36.21
C GLY A 46 25.11 -26.42 35.74
N ASN A 47 23.80 -26.69 35.70
CA ASN A 47 23.28 -27.98 35.23
C ASN A 47 23.58 -28.20 33.74
N LEU A 48 23.30 -27.22 32.87
CA LEU A 48 23.55 -27.29 31.43
C LEU A 48 25.04 -27.47 31.12
N THR A 49 25.92 -26.75 31.82
CA THR A 49 27.38 -26.86 31.61
C THR A 49 27.97 -28.17 32.12
N SER A 50 27.29 -28.87 33.04
CA SER A 50 27.68 -30.20 33.52
C SER A 50 27.27 -31.35 32.60
N LEU A 51 26.40 -31.10 31.61
CA LEU A 51 25.97 -32.14 30.67
C LEU A 51 27.12 -32.57 29.76
N ALA A 52 27.34 -33.88 29.63
CA ALA A 52 28.38 -34.44 28.75
C ALA A 52 28.20 -34.08 27.26
N SER A 53 26.98 -33.72 26.85
CA SER A 53 26.65 -33.31 25.49
C SER A 53 27.00 -31.84 25.20
N THR A 54 27.29 -31.03 26.21
CA THR A 54 27.53 -29.58 26.06
C THR A 54 28.89 -29.32 25.43
N ARG A 55 28.89 -28.66 24.28
CA ARG A 55 30.10 -28.24 23.53
C ARG A 55 30.18 -26.72 23.38
N GLY A 56 29.04 -26.03 23.40
CA GLY A 56 28.93 -24.57 23.32
C GLY A 56 29.23 -23.86 24.64
N THR A 57 28.97 -22.56 24.66
CA THR A 57 29.11 -21.72 25.87
C THR A 57 27.78 -21.08 26.25
N ALA A 58 27.56 -20.77 27.52
CA ALA A 58 26.34 -20.10 27.95
C ALA A 58 26.63 -19.01 29.00
N SER A 59 25.72 -18.05 29.09
CA SER A 59 25.71 -16.98 30.09
C SER A 59 24.28 -16.74 30.59
N VAL A 60 24.12 -15.95 31.66
CA VAL A 60 22.81 -15.65 32.26
C VAL A 60 22.61 -14.15 32.28
N VAL A 61 21.42 -13.70 31.91
CA VAL A 61 21.00 -12.30 32.05
C VAL A 61 19.68 -12.21 32.82
N ALA A 62 19.60 -11.24 33.72
CA ALA A 62 18.36 -10.94 34.44
C ALA A 62 17.37 -10.29 33.48
N LEU A 63 16.22 -10.93 33.23
CA LEU A 63 15.20 -10.41 32.32
C LEU A 63 13.80 -10.82 32.78
N ASP A 64 13.03 -9.84 33.24
CA ASP A 64 11.58 -9.92 33.39
C ASP A 64 10.90 -9.30 32.18
N VAL A 65 10.22 -10.12 31.38
CA VAL A 65 9.54 -9.68 30.14
C VAL A 65 8.43 -8.66 30.43
N THR A 66 7.92 -8.60 31.67
CA THR A 66 6.84 -7.69 32.06
C THR A 66 7.32 -6.30 32.48
N SER A 67 8.64 -6.06 32.54
CA SER A 67 9.23 -4.81 33.04
C SER A 67 10.13 -4.13 32.00
N ASP A 68 9.77 -2.90 31.58
CA ASP A 68 10.58 -2.09 30.64
C ASP A 68 12.01 -1.85 31.15
N VAL A 69 12.14 -1.58 32.45
CA VAL A 69 13.46 -1.37 33.10
C VAL A 69 14.29 -2.65 33.05
N SER A 70 13.68 -3.81 33.32
CA SER A 70 14.41 -5.08 33.26
C SER A 70 14.85 -5.42 31.84
N VAL A 71 13.98 -5.21 30.84
CA VAL A 71 14.31 -5.49 29.43
C VAL A 71 15.43 -4.57 28.94
N LYS A 72 15.35 -3.27 29.22
CA LYS A 72 16.40 -2.31 28.86
C LYS A 72 17.75 -2.67 29.48
N ASN A 73 17.77 -2.98 30.79
CA ASN A 73 19.00 -3.39 31.46
C ASN A 73 19.58 -4.68 30.86
N ALA A 74 18.73 -5.63 30.45
CA ALA A 74 19.19 -6.84 29.79
C ALA A 74 19.82 -6.55 28.42
N VAL A 75 19.24 -5.64 27.62
CA VAL A 75 19.85 -5.18 26.36
C VAL A 75 21.21 -4.55 26.60
N ASP A 76 21.34 -3.69 27.61
CA ASP A 76 22.61 -3.02 27.94
C ASP A 76 23.70 -4.03 28.36
N VAL A 77 23.34 -5.05 29.14
CA VAL A 77 24.26 -6.14 29.53
C VAL A 77 24.68 -6.96 28.31
N VAL A 78 23.73 -7.40 27.47
CA VAL A 78 24.03 -8.22 26.29
C VAL A 78 24.87 -7.43 25.29
N LYS A 79 24.54 -6.16 25.05
CA LYS A 79 25.27 -5.27 24.13
C LYS A 79 26.72 -5.01 24.55
N LYS A 80 27.00 -5.05 25.86
CA LYS A 80 28.35 -4.87 26.40
C LYS A 80 29.27 -6.03 26.00
N ASP A 81 28.74 -7.25 26.03
CA ASP A 81 29.52 -8.48 25.82
C ASP A 81 29.44 -8.98 24.36
N PHE A 82 28.38 -8.62 23.64
CA PHE A 82 28.13 -9.06 22.26
C PHE A 82 27.75 -7.88 21.34
N PRO A 83 28.44 -7.68 20.20
CA PRO A 83 28.16 -6.57 19.28
C PRO A 83 26.87 -6.76 18.45
N HIS A 84 26.34 -7.98 18.40
CA HIS A 84 25.10 -8.35 17.72
C HIS A 84 24.40 -9.49 18.47
N LEU A 85 23.16 -9.75 18.10
CA LEU A 85 22.41 -10.96 18.45
C LEU A 85 22.01 -11.67 17.16
N ASP A 86 22.15 -12.98 17.08
CA ASP A 86 21.75 -13.74 15.88
C ASP A 86 20.30 -14.22 16.01
N VAL A 87 19.99 -14.90 17.12
CA VAL A 87 18.67 -15.52 17.31
C VAL A 87 18.03 -15.05 18.62
N LEU A 88 16.80 -14.55 18.53
CA LEU A 88 15.94 -14.28 19.68
C LEU A 88 14.82 -15.33 19.76
N ILE A 89 14.76 -16.10 20.84
CA ILE A 89 13.70 -17.06 21.11
C ILE A 89 12.80 -16.52 22.23
N ASN A 90 11.62 -16.05 21.84
CA ASN A 90 10.56 -15.58 22.74
C ASN A 90 9.79 -16.78 23.34
N ASN A 91 10.42 -17.45 24.30
CA ASN A 91 9.88 -18.63 24.97
C ASN A 91 9.14 -18.32 26.29
N ALA A 92 9.44 -17.22 26.96
CA ALA A 92 8.78 -16.86 28.22
C ALA A 92 7.26 -16.79 28.05
N GLY A 93 6.54 -17.58 28.83
CA GLY A 93 5.09 -17.60 28.83
C GLY A 93 4.51 -18.24 30.07
N ILE A 94 3.24 -17.97 30.34
CA ILE A 94 2.47 -18.52 31.45
C ILE A 94 1.13 -19.05 30.96
N CYS A 95 0.63 -20.09 31.63
CA CYS A 95 -0.76 -20.47 31.63
C CYS A 95 -1.28 -20.32 33.06
N VAL A 96 -2.29 -19.48 33.26
CA VAL A 96 -2.91 -19.26 34.58
C VAL A 96 -3.96 -20.31 34.93
N GLU A 97 -4.22 -21.24 34.01
CA GLU A 97 -5.23 -22.30 34.12
C GLU A 97 -4.68 -23.63 33.56
N PRO A 98 -3.54 -24.14 34.07
CA PRO A 98 -3.00 -25.42 33.61
C PRO A 98 -3.95 -26.59 33.96
N LEU A 99 -3.77 -27.74 33.30
CA LEU A 99 -4.60 -28.91 33.52
C LEU A 99 -4.62 -29.30 35.01
N GLY A 100 -5.83 -29.43 35.55
CA GLY A 100 -6.07 -29.77 36.96
C GLY A 100 -6.07 -28.58 37.93
N ALA A 101 -5.77 -27.35 37.49
CA ALA A 101 -5.88 -26.15 38.30
C ALA A 101 -7.28 -25.51 38.21
N LYS A 102 -7.68 -24.76 39.24
CA LYS A 102 -8.88 -23.92 39.18
C LYS A 102 -8.59 -22.66 38.35
N SER A 103 -9.39 -22.41 37.32
CA SER A 103 -9.31 -21.17 36.54
C SER A 103 -9.64 -19.94 37.40
N PRO A 104 -8.84 -18.85 37.30
CA PRO A 104 -9.25 -17.55 37.83
C PRO A 104 -10.43 -16.99 37.01
N PRO A 105 -11.09 -15.90 37.46
CA PRO A 105 -12.02 -15.15 36.61
C PRO A 105 -11.35 -14.78 35.28
N LEU A 106 -12.04 -15.00 34.16
CA LEU A 106 -11.46 -14.85 32.81
C LEU A 106 -10.76 -13.50 32.60
N THR A 107 -11.33 -12.39 33.09
CA THR A 107 -10.73 -11.05 32.99
C THR A 107 -9.36 -10.97 33.67
N GLU A 108 -9.22 -11.53 34.87
CA GLU A 108 -7.95 -11.57 35.61
C GLU A 108 -6.93 -12.46 34.90
N GLY A 109 -7.40 -13.62 34.41
CA GLY A 109 -6.59 -14.53 33.63
C GLY A 109 -6.06 -13.88 32.34
N LEU A 110 -6.91 -13.13 31.63
CA LEU A 110 -6.57 -12.41 30.40
C LEU A 110 -5.54 -11.32 30.66
N LEU A 111 -5.76 -10.45 31.66
CA LEU A 111 -4.81 -9.39 32.01
C LEU A 111 -3.41 -9.95 32.32
N THR A 112 -3.36 -11.02 33.11
CA THR A 112 -2.11 -11.66 33.52
C THR A 112 -1.41 -12.32 32.32
N SER A 113 -2.16 -13.10 31.52
CA SER A 113 -1.63 -13.82 30.36
C SER A 113 -1.19 -12.86 29.25
N PHE A 114 -1.93 -11.79 28.97
CA PHE A 114 -1.55 -10.78 27.96
C PHE A 114 -0.29 -10.01 28.36
N SER A 115 -0.16 -9.64 29.64
CA SER A 115 1.01 -8.92 30.14
C SER A 115 2.31 -9.68 29.86
N THR A 116 2.30 -11.01 30.06
CA THR A 116 3.48 -11.85 29.83
C THR A 116 3.59 -12.34 28.38
N ASN A 117 2.57 -13.05 27.88
CA ASN A 117 2.65 -13.81 26.63
C ASN A 117 2.62 -12.91 25.38
N VAL A 118 2.01 -11.72 25.46
CA VAL A 118 1.80 -10.82 24.31
C VAL A 118 2.63 -9.54 24.47
N VAL A 119 2.32 -8.72 25.48
CA VAL A 119 2.97 -7.43 25.69
C VAL A 119 4.43 -7.62 26.06
N GLY A 120 4.75 -8.56 26.95
CA GLY A 120 6.12 -8.87 27.32
C GLY A 120 6.95 -9.38 26.14
N THR A 121 6.36 -10.21 25.28
CA THR A 121 6.99 -10.68 24.05
C THR A 121 7.27 -9.54 23.06
N ALA A 122 6.32 -8.63 22.85
CA ALA A 122 6.51 -7.44 22.01
C ALA A 122 7.63 -6.55 22.56
N ARG A 123 7.59 -6.25 23.87
CA ARG A 123 8.56 -5.42 24.58
C ARG A 123 9.99 -5.95 24.41
N VAL A 124 10.20 -7.26 24.61
CA VAL A 124 11.52 -7.87 24.42
C VAL A 124 11.95 -7.80 22.96
N THR A 125 11.03 -8.13 22.03
CA THR A 125 11.35 -8.12 20.60
C THR A 125 11.79 -6.74 20.14
N ASP A 126 11.01 -5.69 20.43
CA ASP A 126 11.34 -4.31 20.05
C ASP A 126 12.69 -3.85 20.62
N ALA A 127 12.99 -4.23 21.87
CA ALA A 127 14.22 -3.83 22.54
C ALA A 127 15.48 -4.50 21.96
N PHE A 128 15.38 -5.74 21.47
CA PHE A 128 16.51 -6.51 20.93
C PHE A 128 16.68 -6.41 19.41
N VAL A 129 15.69 -5.89 18.67
CA VAL A 129 15.78 -5.66 17.20
C VAL A 129 17.02 -4.88 16.76
N PRO A 130 17.50 -3.83 17.46
CA PRO A 130 18.73 -3.16 17.08
C PRO A 130 19.98 -4.05 17.11
N LEU A 131 20.06 -5.01 18.05
CA LEU A 131 21.17 -5.98 18.10
C LEU A 131 21.02 -7.06 17.03
N LEU A 132 19.79 -7.51 16.76
CA LEU A 132 19.49 -8.45 15.67
C LEU A 132 19.85 -7.87 14.31
N SER A 133 19.57 -6.59 14.09
CA SER A 133 19.86 -5.88 12.83
C SER A 133 21.34 -5.90 12.44
N ASN A 134 22.25 -6.08 13.39
CA ASN A 134 23.70 -6.15 13.17
C ASN A 134 24.22 -7.55 12.81
N SER A 135 23.40 -8.59 12.90
CA SER A 135 23.79 -9.97 12.59
C SER A 135 23.64 -10.29 11.09
N ALA A 136 24.42 -11.25 10.56
CA ALA A 136 24.15 -11.82 9.24
C ALA A 136 23.05 -12.90 9.26
N THR A 137 22.74 -13.42 10.45
CA THR A 137 21.79 -14.51 10.72
C THR A 137 20.74 -13.98 11.70
N LYS A 138 19.80 -13.17 11.22
CA LYS A 138 18.85 -12.43 12.06
C LYS A 138 17.53 -13.19 12.21
N ARG A 139 17.30 -13.89 13.33
CA ARG A 139 16.10 -14.71 13.54
C ARG A 139 15.32 -14.31 14.80
N ILE A 140 14.00 -14.25 14.70
CA ILE A 140 13.08 -14.06 15.82
C ILE A 140 12.07 -15.21 15.83
N ILE A 141 12.04 -15.96 16.93
CA ILE A 141 11.22 -17.16 17.09
C ILE A 141 10.19 -16.91 18.19
N PHE A 142 8.91 -17.05 17.86
CA PHE A 142 7.78 -16.93 18.78
C PHE A 142 7.24 -18.31 19.10
N ILE A 143 7.14 -18.66 20.38
CA ILE A 143 6.57 -19.96 20.79
C ILE A 143 5.04 -19.84 20.84
N THR A 144 4.38 -20.41 19.85
CA THR A 144 2.92 -20.44 19.68
C THR A 144 2.32 -21.76 20.20
N SER A 145 1.02 -22.00 19.98
CA SER A 145 0.27 -23.17 20.41
C SER A 145 -0.82 -23.49 19.39
N GLY A 146 -1.05 -24.77 19.09
CA GLY A 146 -2.21 -25.21 18.27
C GLY A 146 -3.56 -24.79 18.86
N SER A 147 -3.63 -24.67 20.19
CA SER A 147 -4.82 -24.20 20.91
C SER A 147 -5.19 -22.73 20.63
N ALA A 148 -4.32 -21.97 19.96
CA ALA A 148 -4.53 -20.60 19.53
C ALA A 148 -5.29 -20.47 18.21
N SER A 149 -5.51 -21.59 17.50
CA SER A 149 -6.23 -21.60 16.22
C SER A 149 -7.70 -21.31 16.44
N LEU A 150 -8.19 -20.24 15.83
CA LEU A 150 -9.62 -19.91 15.81
C LEU A 150 -10.41 -20.99 15.07
N THR A 151 -9.82 -21.57 14.02
CA THR A 151 -10.39 -22.70 13.26
C THR A 151 -10.65 -23.88 14.21
N TYR A 152 -9.62 -24.34 14.94
CA TYR A 152 -9.75 -25.46 15.87
C TYR A 152 -10.64 -25.17 17.08
N ALA A 153 -10.65 -23.92 17.56
CA ALA A 153 -11.57 -23.54 18.63
C ALA A 153 -13.04 -23.62 18.19
N SER A 154 -13.32 -23.25 16.93
CA SER A 154 -14.68 -23.21 16.37
C SER A 154 -15.21 -24.56 15.88
N ASP A 155 -14.33 -25.53 15.60
CA ASP A 155 -14.68 -26.84 15.08
C ASP A 155 -15.12 -27.79 16.22
N PRO A 156 -16.39 -28.23 16.29
CA PRO A 156 -16.89 -29.13 17.34
C PRO A 156 -16.19 -30.49 17.40
N THR A 157 -15.50 -30.89 16.33
CA THR A 157 -14.79 -32.17 16.22
C THR A 157 -13.32 -32.08 16.63
N SER A 158 -12.78 -30.86 16.79
CA SER A 158 -11.40 -30.65 17.19
C SER A 158 -11.19 -30.99 18.66
N HIS A 159 -10.03 -31.59 18.99
CA HIS A 159 -9.56 -31.74 20.37
C HIS A 159 -9.31 -30.39 21.06
N HIS A 160 -9.32 -29.29 20.30
CA HIS A 160 -9.27 -27.94 20.84
C HIS A 160 -10.64 -27.28 21.01
N HIS A 161 -11.75 -27.97 20.76
CA HIS A 161 -13.08 -27.43 20.99
C HIS A 161 -13.43 -27.30 22.48
N GLY A 162 -14.22 -26.29 22.83
CA GLY A 162 -14.77 -26.10 24.17
C GLY A 162 -13.90 -25.24 25.12
N PRO A 163 -14.44 -24.87 26.30
CA PRO A 163 -13.78 -23.97 27.25
C PRO A 163 -12.73 -24.70 28.08
N TYR A 164 -11.46 -24.35 27.89
CA TYR A 164 -10.33 -24.81 28.68
C TYR A 164 -9.13 -23.89 28.39
N MET A 165 -8.34 -23.57 29.42
CA MET A 165 -7.18 -22.67 29.29
C MET A 165 -7.52 -21.34 28.58
N ASP A 166 -8.69 -20.77 28.86
CA ASP A 166 -9.32 -19.74 28.04
C ASP A 166 -8.40 -18.51 27.86
N ALA A 167 -7.86 -17.96 28.94
CA ALA A 167 -6.97 -16.81 28.88
C ALA A 167 -5.64 -17.11 28.16
N TYR A 168 -5.11 -18.32 28.34
CA TYR A 168 -3.89 -18.76 27.66
C TYR A 168 -4.11 -18.81 26.15
N ARG A 169 -5.20 -19.46 25.71
CA ARG A 169 -5.54 -19.61 24.29
C ARG A 169 -5.74 -18.27 23.61
N VAL A 170 -6.54 -17.37 24.21
CA VAL A 170 -6.73 -16.01 23.69
C VAL A 170 -5.39 -15.26 23.60
N SER A 171 -4.53 -15.38 24.62
CA SER A 171 -3.21 -14.72 24.59
C SER A 171 -2.29 -15.29 23.49
N LYS A 172 -2.33 -16.60 23.21
CA LYS A 172 -1.56 -17.21 22.11
C LYS A 172 -2.14 -16.87 20.74
N THR A 173 -3.45 -16.69 20.61
CA THR A 173 -4.06 -16.15 19.38
C THR A 173 -3.60 -14.72 19.13
N ALA A 174 -3.56 -13.87 20.16
CA ALA A 174 -3.02 -12.51 20.06
C ALA A 174 -1.52 -12.52 19.73
N LEU A 175 -0.74 -13.47 20.28
CA LEU A 175 0.67 -13.67 19.92
C LEU A 175 0.85 -14.06 18.45
N ASN A 176 -0.05 -14.87 17.87
CA ASN A 176 -0.02 -15.19 16.43
C ASN A 176 -0.22 -13.94 15.58
N MET A 177 -1.15 -13.05 15.96
CA MET A 177 -1.31 -11.75 15.30
C MET A 177 -0.07 -10.88 15.47
N LEU A 178 0.57 -10.89 16.64
CA LEU A 178 1.81 -10.14 16.86
C LEU A 178 2.97 -10.65 15.98
N LEU A 179 3.12 -11.98 15.85
CA LEU A 179 4.04 -12.62 14.91
C LEU A 179 3.76 -12.11 13.48
N VAL A 180 2.50 -12.03 13.06
CA VAL A 180 2.09 -11.52 11.74
C VAL A 180 2.58 -10.10 11.51
N GLN A 181 2.38 -9.23 12.50
CA GLN A 181 2.80 -7.83 12.43
C GLN A 181 4.32 -7.69 12.32
N TYR A 182 5.10 -8.43 13.12
CA TYR A 182 6.57 -8.38 13.03
C TYR A 182 7.08 -8.94 11.71
N THR A 183 6.48 -10.02 11.22
CA THR A 183 6.82 -10.61 9.93
C THR A 183 6.62 -9.61 8.79
N THR A 184 5.48 -8.92 8.78
CA THR A 184 5.18 -7.89 7.78
C THR A 184 6.14 -6.71 7.91
N ARG A 185 6.40 -6.27 9.15
CA ARG A 185 7.29 -5.13 9.45
C ARG A 185 8.73 -5.36 8.99
N PHE A 186 9.22 -6.60 9.04
CA PHE A 186 10.60 -6.94 8.69
C PHE A 186 10.76 -7.52 7.28
N LYS A 187 9.70 -7.54 6.47
CA LYS A 187 9.75 -7.97 5.07
C LYS A 187 10.81 -7.15 4.30
N GLY A 188 11.72 -7.83 3.61
CA GLY A 188 12.80 -7.21 2.83
C GLY A 188 14.07 -6.84 3.62
N THR A 189 14.09 -7.01 4.96
CA THR A 189 15.27 -6.67 5.80
C THR A 189 16.28 -7.82 5.97
N GLY A 190 15.95 -9.01 5.45
CA GLY A 190 16.68 -10.25 5.69
C GLY A 190 16.44 -10.88 7.07
N MET A 191 15.58 -10.28 7.91
CA MET A 191 15.23 -10.83 9.22
C MET A 191 14.11 -11.87 9.12
N VAL A 192 14.38 -13.06 9.63
CA VAL A 192 13.47 -14.21 9.62
C VAL A 192 12.65 -14.24 10.90
N THR A 193 11.32 -14.20 10.76
CA THR A 193 10.36 -14.35 11.86
C THR A 193 9.63 -15.68 11.74
N LEU A 194 9.58 -16.47 12.81
CA LEU A 194 8.97 -17.80 12.83
C LEU A 194 8.05 -17.97 14.04
N GLY A 195 6.86 -18.54 13.82
CA GLY A 195 6.03 -19.10 14.87
C GLY A 195 6.31 -20.59 14.99
N VAL A 196 6.58 -21.09 16.21
CA VAL A 196 6.79 -22.53 16.45
C VAL A 196 5.79 -23.04 17.48
N ASN A 197 4.96 -23.99 17.09
CA ASN A 197 4.16 -24.80 18.01
C ASN A 197 5.02 -26.00 18.46
N PRO A 198 5.42 -26.09 19.73
CA PRO A 198 6.27 -27.18 20.21
C PRO A 198 5.50 -28.49 20.45
N GLY A 199 4.18 -28.51 20.23
CA GLY A 199 3.33 -29.62 20.61
C GLY A 199 2.93 -29.60 22.09
N PHE A 200 2.11 -30.57 22.49
CA PHE A 200 1.58 -30.68 23.84
C PHE A 200 2.64 -31.26 24.79
N CYS A 201 3.55 -30.40 25.27
CA CYS A 201 4.71 -30.82 26.06
C CYS A 201 4.38 -30.95 27.56
N ALA A 202 4.93 -31.98 28.20
CA ALA A 202 4.86 -32.24 29.64
C ALA A 202 5.71 -31.26 30.47
N THR A 203 5.24 -30.02 30.59
CA THR A 203 5.89 -28.96 31.38
C THR A 203 4.91 -28.31 32.36
N ASP A 204 5.44 -27.54 33.32
CA ASP A 204 4.64 -26.77 34.28
C ASP A 204 3.54 -25.90 33.64
N ILE A 205 3.72 -25.46 32.38
CA ILE A 205 2.73 -24.62 31.68
C ILE A 205 1.46 -25.41 31.33
N SER A 206 1.60 -26.72 31.18
CA SER A 206 0.54 -27.65 30.78
C SER A 206 -0.14 -28.29 31.99
N GLY A 207 0.55 -28.41 33.13
CA GLY A 207 0.04 -29.03 34.36
C GLY A 207 1.03 -30.04 34.95
N ASP A 208 0.53 -31.03 35.69
CA ASP A 208 1.35 -32.15 36.19
C ASP A 208 1.91 -32.94 34.99
N PRO A 209 3.26 -33.04 34.83
CA PRO A 209 3.87 -33.74 33.70
C PRO A 209 3.38 -35.18 33.52
N LYS A 210 3.08 -35.90 34.61
CA LYS A 210 2.58 -37.29 34.52
C LYS A 210 1.22 -37.35 33.83
N ILE A 211 0.31 -36.45 34.21
CA ILE A 211 -1.02 -36.36 33.62
C ILE A 211 -0.92 -35.96 32.15
N VAL A 212 -0.03 -35.01 31.82
CA VAL A 212 0.17 -34.57 30.43
C VAL A 212 0.64 -35.72 29.54
N LEU A 213 1.60 -36.53 30.01
CA LEU A 213 2.07 -37.72 29.26
C LEU A 213 0.96 -38.79 29.12
N GLU A 214 0.16 -39.02 30.16
CA GLU A 214 -0.99 -39.94 30.09
C GLU A 214 -2.05 -39.50 29.07
N LEU A 215 -2.19 -38.20 28.84
CA LEU A 215 -3.08 -37.60 27.84
C LEU A 215 -2.47 -37.51 26.43
N GLY A 216 -1.33 -38.18 26.19
CA GLY A 216 -0.66 -38.21 24.89
C GLY A 216 0.25 -37.01 24.62
N GLY A 217 0.62 -36.27 25.67
CA GLY A 217 1.68 -35.26 25.58
C GLY A 217 3.05 -35.87 25.34
N ILE A 218 3.99 -35.05 24.88
CA ILE A 218 5.37 -35.44 24.58
C ILE A 218 6.35 -34.94 25.64
N GLU A 219 7.53 -35.56 25.68
CA GLU A 219 8.62 -35.09 26.53
C GLU A 219 9.09 -33.69 26.07
N PRO A 220 9.40 -32.76 26.98
CA PRO A 220 9.83 -31.40 26.64
C PRO A 220 11.04 -31.32 25.70
N GLN A 221 11.90 -32.33 25.72
CA GLN A 221 13.07 -32.47 24.84
C GLN A 221 12.66 -32.57 23.37
N GLU A 222 11.56 -33.28 23.07
CA GLU A 222 11.08 -33.46 21.70
C GLU A 222 10.55 -32.13 21.15
N GLY A 223 9.73 -31.41 21.93
CA GLY A 223 9.28 -30.07 21.54
C GLY A 223 10.42 -29.06 21.42
N ALA A 224 11.46 -29.19 22.25
CA ALA A 224 12.64 -28.34 22.20
C ALA A 224 13.46 -28.53 20.91
N GLN A 225 13.54 -29.75 20.37
CA GLN A 225 14.24 -30.03 19.11
C GLN A 225 13.62 -29.26 17.94
N ILE A 226 12.28 -29.11 17.92
CA ILE A 226 11.56 -28.35 16.88
C ILE A 226 11.98 -26.88 16.93
N ILE A 227 12.00 -26.28 18.13
CA ILE A 227 12.38 -24.88 18.33
C ILE A 227 13.86 -24.66 17.99
N ALA A 228 14.72 -25.57 18.43
CA ALA A 228 16.15 -25.49 18.14
C ALA A 228 16.43 -25.66 16.64
N GLY A 229 15.66 -26.50 15.93
CA GLY A 229 15.73 -26.63 14.47
C GLY A 229 15.38 -25.32 13.76
N ALA A 230 14.34 -24.62 14.22
CA ALA A 230 14.02 -23.28 13.72
C ALA A 230 15.16 -22.27 13.97
N ALA A 231 15.82 -22.32 15.12
CA ALA A 231 16.99 -21.47 15.39
C ALA A 231 18.18 -21.79 14.47
N ARG A 232 18.33 -23.05 14.05
CA ARG A 232 19.34 -23.51 13.08
C ARG A 232 18.99 -23.21 11.62
N GLY A 233 17.79 -22.73 11.33
CA GLY A 233 17.33 -22.41 9.98
C GLY A 233 16.69 -23.57 9.21
N GLU A 234 16.44 -24.71 9.86
CA GLU A 234 15.78 -25.90 9.26
C GLU A 234 14.33 -25.62 8.84
N LYS A 235 13.79 -24.44 9.19
CA LYS A 235 12.41 -24.01 8.96
C LYS A 235 12.31 -22.66 8.25
N ASP A 236 13.40 -22.19 7.62
CA ASP A 236 13.42 -20.87 6.97
C ASP A 236 12.42 -20.79 5.79
N ASP A 237 12.03 -21.92 5.19
CA ASP A 237 10.95 -21.99 4.18
C ASP A 237 9.58 -21.53 4.70
N PHE A 238 9.40 -21.46 6.02
CA PHE A 238 8.17 -20.99 6.68
C PHE A 238 8.26 -19.51 7.10
N ALA A 239 9.43 -18.87 6.93
CA ALA A 239 9.62 -17.45 7.21
C ALA A 239 8.67 -16.61 6.34
N GLY A 240 8.02 -15.60 6.93
CA GLY A 240 7.12 -14.76 6.13
C GLY A 240 5.71 -15.32 5.92
N LYS A 241 5.48 -16.61 6.21
CA LYS A 241 4.22 -17.30 5.90
C LYS A 241 3.35 -17.35 7.14
N HIS A 242 2.17 -16.74 7.06
CA HIS A 242 1.14 -16.94 8.07
C HIS A 242 0.53 -18.31 7.84
N GLU A 243 0.76 -19.21 8.79
CA GLU A 243 -0.14 -20.34 8.99
C GLU A 243 -1.52 -19.76 9.37
N VAL A 244 -2.39 -19.62 8.38
CA VAL A 244 -3.78 -20.04 8.60
C VAL A 244 -3.70 -21.55 8.63
N ASP A 245 -3.73 -22.08 9.83
CA ASP A 245 -3.91 -23.50 10.08
C ASP A 245 -5.33 -23.87 9.60
N THR A 246 -5.47 -24.23 8.32
CA THR A 246 -6.69 -24.78 7.74
C THR A 246 -6.68 -26.28 7.93
N ASN A 247 -6.97 -26.75 9.14
CA ASN A 247 -7.22 -28.16 9.44
C ASN A 247 -6.16 -29.13 8.90
N TYR A 248 -5.04 -29.30 9.63
CA TYR A 248 -4.11 -30.45 9.70
C TYR A 248 -3.77 -31.35 8.47
N ASP A 249 -4.29 -31.09 7.28
CA ASP A 249 -4.43 -32.11 6.25
C ASP A 249 -4.18 -31.56 4.84
N LEU A 250 -4.13 -30.24 4.61
CA LEU A 250 -3.89 -29.69 3.27
C LEU A 250 -3.40 -28.23 3.26
N ILE A 251 -2.24 -27.99 2.61
CA ILE A 251 -1.75 -26.68 2.15
C ILE A 251 -1.80 -26.69 0.63
N CYS A 252 -2.40 -25.68 -0.01
CA CYS A 252 -2.38 -25.51 -1.47
C CYS A 252 -1.69 -24.20 -1.83
N ALA A 253 -0.59 -24.27 -2.59
CA ALA A 253 0.16 -23.10 -3.06
C ALA A 253 0.11 -23.02 -4.59
N PHE A 254 -0.28 -21.85 -5.11
CA PHE A 254 -0.29 -21.57 -6.54
C PHE A 254 1.12 -21.19 -7.03
N LEU A 255 1.57 -21.79 -8.14
CA LEU A 255 2.91 -21.60 -8.70
C LEU A 255 2.87 -21.13 -10.19
N GLY A 256 1.71 -20.61 -10.63
CA GLY A 256 1.49 -20.10 -11.99
C GLY A 256 0.68 -21.06 -12.88
N ALA A 257 -0.17 -20.48 -13.74
CA ALA A 257 -1.15 -21.16 -14.61
C ALA A 257 -1.95 -22.30 -13.96
N THR A 258 -1.67 -23.56 -14.32
CA THR A 258 -2.33 -24.76 -13.77
C THR A 258 -1.46 -25.48 -12.73
N THR A 259 -0.29 -24.93 -12.38
CA THR A 259 0.68 -25.55 -11.46
C THR A 259 0.41 -25.20 -10.00
N PHE A 260 0.21 -26.23 -9.17
CA PHE A 260 0.00 -26.08 -7.73
C PHE A 260 0.89 -27.05 -6.94
N ARG A 261 1.26 -26.65 -5.72
CA ARG A 261 1.86 -27.56 -4.73
C ARG A 261 0.89 -27.79 -3.60
N LEU A 262 0.52 -29.05 -3.40
CA LEU A 262 -0.26 -29.52 -2.28
C LEU A 262 0.66 -30.12 -1.21
N ARG A 263 0.45 -29.82 0.06
CA ARG A 263 1.02 -30.60 1.18
C ARG A 263 -0.08 -31.13 2.06
N ALA A 264 -0.23 -32.45 2.11
CA ALA A 264 -1.37 -33.10 2.76
C ALA A 264 -0.96 -34.39 3.45
N CYS A 265 -1.34 -34.57 4.72
CA CYS A 265 -1.05 -35.76 5.52
C CYS A 265 0.42 -36.23 5.43
N GLY A 266 1.37 -35.29 5.46
CA GLY A 266 2.81 -35.56 5.36
C GLY A 266 3.34 -35.85 3.96
N LEU A 267 2.51 -35.70 2.91
CA LEU A 267 2.93 -35.78 1.51
C LEU A 267 3.10 -34.39 0.91
N THR A 268 4.07 -34.23 0.01
CA THR A 268 4.17 -33.11 -0.92
C THR A 268 3.83 -33.56 -2.33
N VAL A 269 2.79 -33.00 -2.91
CA VAL A 269 2.27 -33.34 -4.25
C VAL A 269 2.33 -32.10 -5.13
N PHE A 270 2.83 -32.25 -6.35
CA PHE A 270 2.70 -31.22 -7.38
C PHE A 270 1.58 -31.58 -8.36
N LEU A 271 0.71 -30.61 -8.63
CA LEU A 271 -0.31 -30.66 -9.67
C LEU A 271 0.29 -29.96 -10.88
N ASP A 272 0.63 -30.74 -11.89
CA ASP A 272 1.50 -30.39 -13.02
C ASP A 272 2.86 -29.83 -12.61
N ALA A 273 3.75 -29.67 -13.60
CA ALA A 273 5.12 -29.23 -13.35
C ALA A 273 5.55 -28.14 -14.34
N TRP A 274 4.75 -27.09 -14.55
CA TRP A 274 5.09 -26.02 -15.49
C TRP A 274 6.10 -24.99 -14.93
N PHE A 275 7.28 -25.50 -14.55
CA PHE A 275 8.35 -24.73 -13.93
C PHE A 275 9.40 -24.22 -14.93
N LYS A 276 9.36 -24.73 -16.16
CA LYS A 276 10.26 -24.32 -17.25
C LYS A 276 9.42 -23.71 -18.36
N ARG A 277 9.65 -22.44 -18.66
CA ARG A 277 8.81 -21.65 -19.56
C ARG A 277 9.64 -21.00 -20.68
N PRO A 278 9.03 -20.66 -21.83
CA PRO A 278 9.69 -19.87 -22.87
C PRO A 278 10.20 -18.54 -22.34
N THR A 279 11.28 -18.01 -22.93
CA THR A 279 12.05 -16.84 -22.45
C THR A 279 11.24 -15.57 -22.19
N LEU A 280 10.04 -15.44 -22.76
CA LEU A 280 9.15 -14.28 -22.61
C LEU A 280 8.12 -14.44 -21.47
N GLN A 281 8.13 -15.55 -20.72
CA GLN A 281 7.23 -15.80 -19.60
C GLN A 281 7.94 -15.72 -18.25
N GLU A 282 7.18 -15.41 -17.19
CA GLU A 282 7.73 -15.28 -15.82
C GLU A 282 7.89 -16.65 -15.17
N ASP A 283 9.04 -16.88 -14.55
CA ASP A 283 9.29 -18.03 -13.67
C ASP A 283 8.95 -17.67 -12.21
N TYR A 284 8.04 -18.41 -11.59
CA TYR A 284 7.65 -18.20 -10.18
C TYR A 284 8.46 -19.04 -9.19
N LEU A 285 9.03 -20.15 -9.66
CA LEU A 285 9.89 -21.06 -8.91
C LEU A 285 10.69 -21.89 -9.93
N SER A 286 12.00 -22.02 -9.76
CA SER A 286 12.78 -22.92 -10.61
C SER A 286 12.52 -24.37 -10.23
N ALA A 287 12.37 -25.25 -11.23
CA ALA A 287 12.40 -26.70 -10.98
C ALA A 287 13.69 -27.12 -10.26
N ASP A 288 14.78 -26.36 -10.46
CA ASP A 288 16.06 -26.60 -9.82
C ASP A 288 16.11 -26.24 -8.32
N ASP A 289 15.10 -25.56 -7.79
CA ASP A 289 15.03 -25.21 -6.36
C ASP A 289 14.07 -26.13 -5.59
N ILE A 290 13.47 -27.12 -6.27
CA ILE A 290 12.56 -28.09 -5.65
C ILE A 290 13.36 -29.27 -5.10
N HIS A 291 13.46 -29.34 -3.78
CA HIS A 291 14.18 -30.39 -3.06
C HIS A 291 13.26 -31.42 -2.38
N GLU A 292 11.95 -31.21 -2.38
CA GLU A 292 10.97 -32.13 -1.79
C GLU A 292 9.72 -32.30 -2.67
N ALA A 293 9.37 -33.56 -2.96
CA ALA A 293 8.14 -33.99 -3.62
C ALA A 293 7.99 -35.50 -3.47
N ASP A 294 6.80 -35.96 -3.06
CA ASP A 294 6.44 -37.39 -3.01
C ASP A 294 5.76 -37.85 -4.31
N TYR A 295 4.97 -36.97 -4.93
CA TYR A 295 4.19 -37.23 -6.14
C TYR A 295 4.13 -36.02 -7.07
N VAL A 296 4.06 -36.28 -8.37
CA VAL A 296 3.73 -35.28 -9.40
C VAL A 296 2.56 -35.84 -10.22
N PHE A 297 1.43 -35.13 -10.24
CA PHE A 297 0.29 -35.48 -11.08
C PHE A 297 0.35 -34.70 -12.38
N ILE A 298 0.24 -35.40 -13.50
CA ILE A 298 0.24 -34.80 -14.83
C ILE A 298 -1.17 -34.87 -15.40
N SER A 299 -1.76 -33.72 -15.75
CA SER A 299 -3.12 -33.66 -16.28
C SER A 299 -3.20 -34.14 -17.75
N HIS A 300 -2.18 -33.87 -18.56
CA HIS A 300 -2.01 -34.43 -19.92
C HIS A 300 -0.58 -34.22 -20.46
N ALA A 301 -0.27 -34.71 -21.67
CA ALA A 301 1.11 -34.97 -22.12
C ALA A 301 1.74 -33.88 -23.01
N HIS A 302 1.39 -32.59 -22.85
CA HIS A 302 1.91 -31.53 -23.72
C HIS A 302 2.10 -30.13 -23.11
N PHE A 303 2.68 -29.25 -23.97
CA PHE A 303 3.18 -27.86 -23.92
C PHE A 303 3.61 -27.20 -22.60
N ASP A 304 2.90 -27.43 -21.50
CA ASP A 304 3.13 -26.81 -20.19
C ASP A 304 3.22 -27.83 -19.05
N HIS A 305 2.65 -29.02 -19.18
CA HIS A 305 2.46 -29.92 -18.03
C HIS A 305 3.67 -30.83 -17.69
N LEU A 306 4.50 -31.17 -18.69
CA LEU A 306 5.67 -32.07 -18.54
C LEU A 306 7.00 -31.38 -18.14
N PRO A 307 7.37 -30.20 -18.67
CA PRO A 307 8.72 -29.64 -18.49
C PRO A 307 9.09 -29.31 -17.03
N GLY A 308 9.90 -30.16 -16.40
CA GLY A 308 10.33 -30.03 -15.01
C GLY A 308 9.93 -31.22 -14.13
N ALA A 309 8.94 -32.01 -14.54
CA ALA A 309 8.52 -33.21 -13.82
C ALA A 309 9.65 -34.26 -13.73
N ASP A 310 10.47 -34.38 -14.77
CA ASP A 310 11.62 -35.29 -14.79
C ASP A 310 12.70 -34.85 -13.80
N ILE A 311 12.98 -33.55 -13.72
CA ILE A 311 13.96 -32.96 -12.79
C ILE A 311 13.51 -33.23 -11.35
N ILE A 312 12.24 -32.90 -11.05
CA ILE A 312 11.65 -33.12 -9.72
C ILE A 312 11.70 -34.61 -9.36
N ALA A 313 11.21 -35.50 -10.23
CA ALA A 313 11.17 -36.94 -9.97
C ALA A 313 12.57 -37.53 -9.74
N LYS A 314 13.53 -37.25 -10.63
CA LYS A 314 14.92 -37.75 -10.52
C LYS A 314 15.61 -37.25 -9.26
N ARG A 315 15.27 -36.04 -8.79
CA ARG A 315 15.92 -35.42 -7.64
C ARG A 315 15.31 -35.82 -6.31
N THR A 316 13.99 -35.79 -6.19
CA THR A 316 13.30 -36.01 -4.91
C THR A 316 12.92 -37.48 -4.71
N GLY A 317 12.87 -38.25 -5.79
CA GLY A 317 12.31 -39.60 -5.77
C GLY A 317 10.78 -39.65 -5.85
N ALA A 318 10.15 -38.57 -6.33
CA ALA A 318 8.71 -38.50 -6.51
C ALA A 318 8.21 -39.54 -7.51
N ILE A 319 7.00 -40.06 -7.28
CA ILE A 319 6.30 -40.88 -8.28
C ILE A 319 5.49 -39.95 -9.19
N VAL A 320 5.73 -40.00 -10.49
CA VAL A 320 4.94 -39.29 -11.48
C VAL A 320 3.77 -40.15 -11.93
N ILE A 321 2.57 -39.59 -11.83
CA ILE A 321 1.32 -40.23 -12.22
C ILE A 321 0.73 -39.43 -13.39
N GLY A 322 0.45 -40.12 -14.49
CA GLY A 322 -0.08 -39.50 -15.70
C GLY A 322 -0.52 -40.53 -16.72
N ASN A 323 -1.02 -40.07 -17.87
CA ASN A 323 -1.41 -40.97 -18.95
C ASN A 323 -0.19 -41.75 -19.53
N CYS A 324 -0.46 -42.79 -20.32
CA CYS A 324 0.59 -43.62 -20.91
C CYS A 324 1.64 -42.82 -21.70
N GLU A 325 1.21 -41.77 -22.38
CA GLU A 325 2.09 -40.98 -23.25
C GLU A 325 3.06 -40.12 -22.42
N ALA A 326 2.56 -39.38 -21.42
CA ALA A 326 3.38 -38.64 -20.47
C ALA A 326 4.44 -39.53 -19.81
N ILE A 327 4.04 -40.74 -19.42
CA ILE A 327 4.93 -41.73 -18.81
C ILE A 327 5.99 -42.25 -19.79
N ASN A 328 5.63 -42.50 -21.06
CA ASN A 328 6.61 -42.92 -22.07
C ASN A 328 7.67 -41.83 -22.31
N ILE A 329 7.24 -40.56 -22.41
CA ILE A 329 8.14 -39.43 -22.58
C ILE A 329 9.08 -39.26 -21.37
N LEU A 330 8.57 -39.38 -20.15
CA LEU A 330 9.39 -39.29 -18.94
C LEU A 330 10.35 -40.49 -18.79
N ARG A 331 9.95 -41.68 -19.25
CA ARG A 331 10.84 -42.85 -19.32
C ARG A 331 12.02 -42.61 -20.26
N GLU A 332 11.76 -42.07 -21.45
CA GLU A 332 12.80 -41.70 -22.41
C GLU A 332 13.75 -40.63 -21.85
N ALA A 333 13.24 -39.76 -20.97
CA ALA A 333 14.02 -38.75 -20.25
C ALA A 333 14.88 -39.30 -19.08
N GLY A 334 14.88 -40.62 -18.89
CA GLY A 334 15.67 -41.30 -17.87
C GLY A 334 15.06 -41.26 -16.47
N VAL A 335 13.77 -40.95 -16.31
CA VAL A 335 13.07 -41.18 -15.03
C VAL A 335 12.96 -42.69 -14.80
N PRO A 336 13.41 -43.23 -13.66
CA PRO A 336 13.33 -44.67 -13.37
C PRO A 336 11.90 -45.22 -13.45
N ASP A 337 11.71 -46.42 -14.01
CA ASP A 337 10.39 -47.08 -14.10
C ASP A 337 9.67 -47.22 -12.74
N ALA A 338 10.43 -47.35 -11.65
CA ALA A 338 9.87 -47.42 -10.30
C ALA A 338 9.20 -46.11 -9.83
N GLN A 339 9.46 -44.99 -10.51
CA GLN A 339 8.87 -43.68 -10.26
C GLN A 339 7.74 -43.33 -11.24
N LEU A 340 7.42 -44.21 -12.19
CA LEU A 340 6.47 -43.91 -13.26
C LEU A 340 5.21 -44.77 -13.13
N MET A 341 4.04 -44.11 -13.07
CA MET A 341 2.75 -44.78 -12.95
C MET A 341 1.78 -44.29 -14.02
N ALA A 342 1.52 -45.15 -15.01
CA ALA A 342 0.55 -44.88 -16.07
C ALA A 342 -0.89 -45.15 -15.61
N VAL A 343 -1.80 -44.24 -15.94
CA VAL A 343 -3.25 -44.31 -15.61
C VAL A 343 -4.11 -44.01 -16.83
N GLN A 344 -5.36 -44.49 -16.84
CA GLN A 344 -6.31 -44.37 -17.96
C GLN A 344 -7.63 -43.68 -17.56
N GLY A 345 -7.90 -43.52 -16.27
CA GLY A 345 -9.17 -43.04 -15.73
C GLY A 345 -10.07 -44.19 -15.27
N GLY A 346 -10.60 -44.07 -14.06
CA GLY A 346 -11.37 -45.09 -13.34
C GLY A 346 -10.60 -45.77 -12.19
N GLU A 347 -9.32 -45.45 -12.00
CA GLU A 347 -8.50 -46.00 -10.93
C GLU A 347 -8.63 -45.21 -9.62
N ARG A 348 -8.58 -45.93 -8.48
CA ARG A 348 -8.31 -45.36 -7.15
C ARG A 348 -6.89 -45.72 -6.72
N ILE A 349 -6.07 -44.71 -6.45
CA ILE A 349 -4.65 -44.87 -6.15
C ILE A 349 -4.38 -44.45 -4.70
N PRO A 350 -3.90 -45.36 -3.83
CA PRO A 350 -3.40 -45.00 -2.50
C PRO A 350 -2.03 -44.33 -2.61
N LEU A 351 -1.84 -43.20 -1.91
CA LEU A 351 -0.58 -42.48 -1.86
C LEU A 351 0.11 -42.68 -0.51
N PHE A 352 1.42 -42.91 -0.54
CA PHE A 352 2.25 -43.26 0.60
C PHE A 352 3.44 -42.31 0.69
N SER A 353 3.86 -41.96 1.90
CA SER A 353 5.08 -41.18 2.10
C SER A 353 6.31 -41.97 1.68
N GLN A 354 7.39 -41.27 1.33
CA GLN A 354 8.63 -41.91 0.95
C GLN A 354 9.18 -42.89 2.02
N ASP A 355 9.04 -42.56 3.30
CA ASP A 355 9.41 -43.45 4.42
C ASP A 355 8.63 -44.77 4.42
N ILE A 356 7.31 -44.73 4.19
CA ILE A 356 6.47 -45.93 4.11
C ILE A 356 6.86 -46.79 2.91
N ARG A 357 7.13 -46.17 1.75
CA ARG A 357 7.63 -46.90 0.56
C ARG A 357 8.99 -47.56 0.82
N ASN A 358 9.90 -46.87 1.50
CA ASN A 358 11.21 -47.42 1.86
C ASN A 358 11.08 -48.60 2.84
N LYS A 359 10.25 -48.47 3.87
CA LYS A 359 9.97 -49.57 4.81
C LYS A 359 9.34 -50.79 4.12
N ALA A 360 8.48 -50.59 3.13
CA ALA A 360 7.94 -51.68 2.32
C ALA A 360 9.03 -52.38 1.49
N ASN A 361 9.90 -51.60 0.82
CA ASN A 361 11.01 -52.15 0.04
C ASN A 361 12.01 -52.94 0.92
N GLU A 362 12.17 -52.55 2.18
CA GLU A 362 13.00 -53.26 3.17
C GLU A 362 12.30 -54.46 3.82
N GLY A 363 11.03 -54.73 3.48
CA GLY A 363 10.22 -55.80 4.09
C GLY A 363 9.86 -55.57 5.56
N LYS A 364 9.91 -54.31 6.02
CA LYS A 364 9.64 -53.92 7.43
C LYS A 364 8.17 -53.66 7.73
N ILE A 365 7.32 -53.55 6.70
CA ILE A 365 5.86 -53.40 6.85
C ILE A 365 5.12 -54.37 5.94
N GLU A 366 3.84 -54.56 6.21
CA GLU A 366 2.99 -55.45 5.41
C GLU A 366 2.85 -54.95 3.97
N LEU A 367 3.04 -55.87 3.02
CA LEU A 367 2.92 -55.62 1.60
C LEU A 367 1.54 -56.02 1.08
N ARG A 368 1.08 -55.32 0.05
CA ARG A 368 -0.09 -55.75 -0.74
C ARG A 368 0.23 -57.09 -1.43
N PRO A 369 -0.71 -58.04 -1.46
CA PRO A 369 -0.56 -59.23 -2.31
C PRO A 369 -0.46 -58.82 -3.78
N THR A 370 0.66 -59.16 -4.43
CA THR A 370 0.90 -58.87 -5.84
C THR A 370 1.24 -60.14 -6.64
N PRO A 371 1.00 -60.14 -7.97
CA PRO A 371 1.45 -61.23 -8.83
C PRO A 371 2.98 -61.42 -8.78
N PRO A 372 3.50 -62.63 -9.04
CA PRO A 372 4.94 -62.89 -9.07
C PRO A 372 5.67 -61.91 -9.99
N GLY A 373 6.66 -61.19 -9.46
CA GLY A 373 7.48 -60.22 -10.20
C GLY A 373 6.97 -58.78 -10.20
N ALA A 374 5.80 -58.49 -9.61
CA ALA A 374 5.37 -57.10 -9.44
C ALA A 374 6.14 -56.41 -8.29
N PRO A 375 6.34 -55.08 -8.33
CA PRO A 375 7.00 -54.33 -7.26
C PRO A 375 6.33 -54.54 -5.89
N ALA A 376 7.13 -54.56 -4.83
CA ALA A 376 6.64 -54.59 -3.46
C ALA A 376 5.92 -53.26 -3.15
N LEU A 377 4.60 -53.31 -2.94
CA LEU A 377 3.80 -52.13 -2.60
C LEU A 377 3.31 -52.22 -1.16
N PRO A 378 3.32 -51.10 -0.39
CA PRO A 378 2.74 -51.08 0.94
C PRO A 378 1.27 -51.50 0.91
N HIS A 379 0.80 -52.19 1.96
CA HIS A 379 -0.63 -52.44 2.13
C HIS A 379 -1.41 -51.10 2.17
N PRO A 380 -2.57 -50.96 1.49
CA PRO A 380 -3.32 -49.69 1.42
C PRO A 380 -3.68 -49.05 2.76
N ARG A 381 -3.70 -49.82 3.86
CA ARG A 381 -3.90 -49.31 5.23
C ARG A 381 -2.84 -48.30 5.69
N TYR A 382 -1.69 -48.26 5.03
CA TYR A 382 -0.62 -47.30 5.30
C TYR A 382 -0.67 -46.06 4.40
N ALA A 383 -1.68 -45.94 3.55
CA ALA A 383 -1.84 -44.78 2.68
C ALA A 383 -2.15 -43.54 3.50
N ALA A 384 -1.47 -42.44 3.20
CA ALA A 384 -1.73 -41.14 3.82
C ALA A 384 -2.99 -40.50 3.23
N ILE A 385 -3.15 -40.56 1.90
CA ILE A 385 -4.34 -40.11 1.17
C ILE A 385 -4.64 -41.08 0.02
N SER A 386 -5.78 -40.92 -0.64
CA SER A 386 -6.09 -41.64 -1.89
C SER A 386 -6.56 -40.68 -2.98
N VAL A 387 -6.44 -41.06 -4.25
CA VAL A 387 -6.90 -40.24 -5.37
C VAL A 387 -7.72 -41.10 -6.33
N ASP A 388 -8.87 -40.61 -6.75
CA ASP A 388 -9.58 -41.14 -7.92
C ASP A 388 -9.12 -40.40 -9.17
N VAL A 389 -8.74 -41.16 -10.18
CA VAL A 389 -8.37 -40.64 -11.50
C VAL A 389 -9.58 -40.79 -12.41
N TRP A 390 -9.92 -39.73 -13.14
CA TRP A 390 -11.03 -39.75 -14.10
C TRP A 390 -10.64 -39.12 -15.43
N PRO A 391 -11.24 -39.55 -16.55
CA PRO A 391 -11.06 -38.85 -17.82
C PRO A 391 -11.69 -37.45 -17.76
N SER A 392 -11.00 -36.47 -18.33
CA SER A 392 -11.46 -35.09 -18.48
C SER A 392 -11.60 -34.72 -19.96
N LEU A 393 -11.98 -33.47 -20.25
CA LEU A 393 -12.11 -32.93 -21.59
C LEU A 393 -11.49 -31.55 -21.67
N HIS A 394 -10.64 -31.34 -22.69
CA HIS A 394 -10.03 -30.06 -22.98
C HIS A 394 -11.08 -29.04 -23.48
N CYS A 395 -10.88 -27.76 -23.18
CA CYS A 395 -11.67 -26.66 -23.72
C CYS A 395 -11.32 -26.35 -25.18
N LEU A 396 -12.25 -25.81 -25.95
CA LEU A 396 -12.09 -25.47 -27.36
C LEU A 396 -11.88 -23.96 -27.48
N MET A 397 -10.75 -23.51 -28.00
CA MET A 397 -10.60 -22.08 -28.31
C MET A 397 -11.39 -21.74 -29.59
N PRO A 398 -11.88 -20.52 -29.79
CA PRO A 398 -12.51 -20.07 -31.02
C PRO A 398 -11.57 -19.22 -31.89
N GLU A 399 -11.86 -19.16 -33.19
CA GLU A 399 -11.11 -18.42 -34.20
C GLU A 399 -11.28 -16.90 -33.97
N GLY A 400 -10.19 -16.13 -34.10
CA GLY A 400 -10.21 -14.67 -33.92
C GLY A 400 -10.34 -14.17 -32.47
N HIS A 401 -9.91 -14.97 -31.49
CA HIS A 401 -9.90 -14.51 -30.09
C HIS A 401 -8.91 -13.34 -29.90
N LEU A 402 -9.35 -12.33 -29.16
CA LEU A 402 -8.53 -11.19 -28.78
C LEU A 402 -7.47 -11.64 -27.75
N GLU A 403 -6.46 -10.80 -27.51
CA GLU A 403 -5.45 -10.96 -26.44
C GLU A 403 -6.07 -11.10 -25.03
N TYR A 404 -7.38 -10.85 -24.89
CA TYR A 404 -8.18 -10.98 -23.69
C TYR A 404 -9.31 -11.99 -23.90
N LEU A 405 -9.40 -13.00 -23.03
CA LEU A 405 -10.50 -13.98 -23.02
C LEU A 405 -11.67 -13.50 -22.15
N ASP A 406 -12.76 -13.07 -22.80
CA ASP A 406 -14.02 -12.78 -22.11
C ASP A 406 -14.84 -14.07 -21.92
N SER A 407 -14.86 -14.58 -20.67
CA SER A 407 -15.64 -15.76 -20.26
C SER A 407 -17.16 -15.63 -20.46
N GLY A 408 -17.66 -14.41 -20.66
CA GLY A 408 -19.04 -14.10 -21.01
C GLY A 408 -19.38 -14.29 -22.49
N THR A 409 -18.39 -14.43 -23.37
CA THR A 409 -18.60 -14.61 -24.80
C THR A 409 -19.35 -15.91 -25.08
N VAL A 410 -20.47 -15.80 -25.80
CA VAL A 410 -21.34 -16.94 -26.14
C VAL A 410 -20.92 -17.55 -27.47
N TYR A 411 -20.63 -18.84 -27.48
CA TYR A 411 -20.31 -19.59 -28.69
C TYR A 411 -21.43 -20.57 -29.04
N THR A 412 -21.91 -20.55 -30.28
CA THR A 412 -22.99 -21.43 -30.76
C THR A 412 -22.62 -22.13 -32.07
N GLY A 413 -23.14 -23.33 -32.28
CA GLY A 413 -22.95 -24.10 -33.51
C GLY A 413 -21.74 -25.03 -33.53
N ALA A 414 -21.60 -25.79 -34.62
CA ALA A 414 -20.50 -26.74 -34.81
C ALA A 414 -19.17 -26.00 -35.04
N ALA A 415 -18.14 -26.36 -34.30
CA ALA A 415 -16.78 -25.86 -34.55
C ALA A 415 -16.18 -26.61 -35.76
N HIS A 416 -15.57 -25.87 -36.70
CA HIS A 416 -14.73 -26.46 -37.74
C HIS A 416 -13.43 -26.98 -37.10
N PRO A 417 -12.80 -28.06 -37.59
CA PRO A 417 -11.57 -28.64 -37.01
C PRO A 417 -10.34 -27.71 -36.90
N TYR A 418 -10.43 -26.44 -37.28
CA TYR A 418 -9.34 -25.46 -37.18
C TYR A 418 -9.66 -24.28 -36.25
N VAL A 419 -10.80 -24.31 -35.57
CA VAL A 419 -11.31 -23.15 -34.81
C VAL A 419 -10.62 -22.97 -33.46
N CYS A 420 -9.81 -23.93 -32.99
CA CYS A 420 -9.06 -23.85 -31.73
C CYS A 420 -7.61 -23.40 -31.93
N THR A 421 -7.01 -22.77 -30.91
CA THR A 421 -5.54 -22.75 -30.71
C THR A 421 -5.01 -24.13 -31.02
N PHE A 422 -4.43 -24.21 -32.21
CA PHE A 422 -3.84 -25.38 -32.86
C PHE A 422 -4.40 -26.73 -32.37
N ASP A 423 -5.70 -26.94 -32.68
CA ASP A 423 -6.52 -28.13 -32.46
C ASP A 423 -5.80 -29.26 -31.70
N VAL A 424 -6.09 -29.40 -30.40
CA VAL A 424 -5.62 -30.53 -29.59
C VAL A 424 -5.91 -31.87 -30.27
N ASN A 425 -7.00 -32.01 -31.06
CA ASN A 425 -7.24 -33.22 -31.86
C ASN A 425 -6.30 -33.32 -33.08
N TYR A 426 -5.85 -32.21 -33.65
CA TYR A 426 -4.86 -32.15 -34.72
C TYR A 426 -3.45 -32.39 -34.18
N GLY A 427 -3.09 -31.82 -33.02
CA GLY A 427 -1.89 -32.14 -32.26
C GLY A 427 -1.85 -33.61 -31.85
N MET A 428 -2.96 -34.15 -31.34
CA MET A 428 -3.20 -35.59 -31.10
C MET A 428 -2.98 -36.43 -32.36
N LYS A 429 -3.34 -35.93 -33.54
CA LYS A 429 -3.30 -36.71 -34.79
C LYS A 429 -1.98 -36.58 -35.55
N HIS A 430 -1.31 -35.42 -35.49
CA HIS A 430 -0.24 -35.07 -36.43
C HIS A 430 1.13 -34.78 -35.80
N GLY A 431 1.25 -34.42 -34.52
CA GLY A 431 2.53 -33.99 -33.95
C GLY A 431 2.56 -32.56 -33.44
N LEU A 432 2.66 -32.30 -32.12
CA LEU A 432 2.95 -30.94 -31.61
C LEU A 432 4.32 -30.41 -32.09
N LEU A 433 5.30 -31.28 -32.29
CA LEU A 433 6.63 -30.90 -32.77
C LEU A 433 6.68 -30.50 -34.26
N LYS A 434 5.58 -30.68 -34.99
CA LYS A 434 5.47 -30.32 -36.41
C LYS A 434 4.72 -29.02 -36.64
N ILE A 435 4.40 -28.29 -35.56
CA ILE A 435 3.64 -27.03 -35.62
C ILE A 435 4.26 -26.04 -36.62
N ASP A 436 5.59 -25.93 -36.67
CA ASP A 436 6.29 -25.03 -37.60
C ASP A 436 6.16 -25.42 -39.09
N GLN A 437 5.95 -26.71 -39.36
CA GLN A 437 5.77 -27.26 -40.71
C GLN A 437 4.31 -27.18 -41.15
N LEU A 438 3.39 -27.04 -40.19
CA LEU A 438 1.94 -27.14 -40.39
C LEU A 438 1.24 -25.78 -40.30
N LEU A 439 1.86 -24.77 -39.65
CA LEU A 439 1.38 -23.39 -39.59
C LEU A 439 1.56 -22.66 -40.94
N PRO A 440 0.53 -21.96 -41.44
CA PRO A 440 0.67 -20.94 -42.47
C PRO A 440 1.71 -19.87 -42.07
N GLU A 441 2.45 -19.31 -43.02
CA GLU A 441 3.51 -18.33 -42.74
C GLU A 441 3.01 -17.04 -42.05
N ASP A 442 1.77 -16.65 -42.32
CA ASP A 442 1.10 -15.50 -41.71
C ASP A 442 0.67 -15.73 -40.24
N GLU A 443 0.62 -16.98 -39.80
CA GLU A 443 0.29 -17.38 -38.43
C GLU A 443 1.54 -17.60 -37.56
N LYS A 444 2.75 -17.42 -38.10
CA LYS A 444 4.04 -17.60 -37.39
C LYS A 444 4.51 -16.32 -36.70
N THR A 445 3.75 -15.87 -35.69
CA THR A 445 4.13 -14.72 -34.86
C THR A 445 5.41 -14.97 -34.05
N ASP A 446 6.10 -13.93 -33.58
CA ASP A 446 7.31 -14.05 -32.75
C ASP A 446 7.07 -14.90 -31.48
N GLY A 447 5.87 -14.81 -30.88
CA GLY A 447 5.47 -15.64 -29.74
C GLY A 447 5.34 -17.12 -30.12
N ILE A 448 4.71 -17.42 -31.26
CA ILE A 448 4.56 -18.78 -31.78
C ILE A 448 5.93 -19.35 -32.20
N LEU A 449 6.81 -18.54 -32.79
CA LEU A 449 8.16 -18.95 -33.16
C LEU A 449 9.04 -19.21 -31.94
N SER A 450 8.96 -18.37 -30.91
CA SER A 450 9.64 -18.61 -29.63
C SER A 450 9.15 -19.90 -28.96
N PHE A 451 7.85 -20.18 -29.05
CA PHE A 451 7.27 -21.44 -28.59
C PHE A 451 7.73 -22.64 -29.43
N VAL A 452 7.76 -22.51 -30.75
CA VAL A 452 8.28 -23.53 -31.68
C VAL A 452 9.74 -23.88 -31.36
N ASP A 453 10.58 -22.87 -31.15
CA ASP A 453 11.98 -23.07 -30.78
C ASP A 453 12.11 -23.76 -29.43
N TYR A 454 11.28 -23.36 -28.46
CA TYR A 454 11.20 -24.00 -27.16
C TYR A 454 10.82 -25.48 -27.26
N ILE A 455 9.74 -25.84 -27.98
CA ILE A 455 9.31 -27.25 -28.08
C ILE A 455 10.26 -28.13 -28.91
N LYS A 456 11.01 -27.53 -29.84
CA LYS A 456 12.01 -28.26 -30.65
C LYS A 456 13.30 -28.57 -29.89
N ASP A 457 13.61 -27.87 -28.81
CA ASP A 457 14.79 -28.17 -28.01
C ASP A 457 14.60 -29.42 -27.14
N ARG A 458 14.75 -30.59 -27.78
CA ARG A 458 14.66 -31.91 -27.16
C ARG A 458 15.75 -32.20 -26.13
N LYS A 459 16.80 -31.37 -26.03
CA LYS A 459 17.80 -31.51 -24.97
C LYS A 459 17.30 -30.91 -23.66
N ILE A 460 16.39 -29.95 -23.74
CA ILE A 460 15.96 -29.10 -22.64
C ILE A 460 14.52 -29.40 -22.26
N ASN A 461 13.65 -29.76 -23.21
CA ASN A 461 12.21 -29.92 -23.00
C ASN A 461 11.66 -31.25 -23.51
N LEU A 462 10.80 -31.86 -22.70
CA LEU A 462 10.25 -33.20 -22.91
C LEU A 462 8.79 -33.09 -23.34
N PHE A 463 8.54 -33.27 -24.63
CA PHE A 463 7.21 -33.17 -25.22
C PHE A 463 6.82 -34.46 -25.93
N SER A 464 5.53 -34.77 -25.90
CA SER A 464 4.97 -35.82 -26.73
C SER A 464 4.73 -35.35 -28.16
N ASP A 465 4.81 -36.27 -29.12
CA ASP A 465 4.28 -36.04 -30.47
C ASP A 465 2.74 -35.98 -30.46
N HIS A 466 2.07 -36.63 -29.52
CA HIS A 466 0.60 -36.72 -29.45
C HIS A 466 0.07 -36.29 -28.07
N ASP A 467 -1.14 -35.72 -27.98
CA ASP A 467 -1.78 -35.55 -26.67
C ASP A 467 -2.25 -36.91 -26.13
N GLY A 468 -1.78 -37.29 -24.95
CA GLY A 468 -2.04 -38.60 -24.33
C GLY A 468 -3.43 -38.76 -23.70
N GLY A 469 -4.34 -37.80 -23.93
CA GLY A 469 -5.66 -37.71 -23.29
C GLY A 469 -5.63 -36.97 -21.94
N GLN A 470 -6.78 -36.40 -21.55
CA GLN A 470 -6.90 -35.51 -20.40
C GLN A 470 -7.41 -36.23 -19.14
N LEU A 471 -6.81 -35.92 -18.01
CA LEU A 471 -7.14 -36.50 -16.70
C LEU A 471 -7.57 -35.40 -15.72
N MET A 472 -8.52 -35.74 -14.85
CA MET A 472 -8.84 -34.99 -13.64
C MET A 472 -8.68 -35.89 -12.42
N TYR A 473 -8.33 -35.28 -11.29
CA TYR A 473 -7.96 -35.99 -10.07
C TYR A 473 -8.85 -35.55 -8.92
N ASN A 474 -9.58 -36.49 -8.31
CA ASN A 474 -10.34 -36.26 -7.10
C ASN A 474 -9.55 -36.82 -5.90
N ILE A 475 -8.89 -35.95 -5.14
CA ILE A 475 -7.94 -36.28 -4.08
C ILE A 475 -8.67 -36.32 -2.73
N HIS A 476 -8.63 -37.48 -2.09
CA HIS A 476 -9.34 -37.80 -0.85
C HIS A 476 -8.36 -37.77 0.30
N ILE A 477 -8.48 -36.74 1.13
CA ILE A 477 -7.51 -36.45 2.18
C ILE A 477 -8.02 -36.99 3.52
N SER A 478 -9.18 -36.50 3.95
CA SER A 478 -9.89 -36.96 5.14
C SER A 478 -11.41 -36.86 4.92
N GLU A 479 -12.21 -37.38 5.84
CA GLU A 479 -13.66 -37.34 5.75
C GLU A 479 -14.16 -35.89 5.61
N GLY A 480 -14.86 -35.58 4.51
CA GLY A 480 -15.29 -34.21 4.19
C GLY A 480 -14.22 -33.28 3.57
N ASN A 481 -12.96 -33.73 3.45
CA ASN A 481 -11.86 -32.98 2.84
C ASN A 481 -11.40 -33.64 1.53
N THR A 482 -12.06 -33.25 0.44
CA THR A 482 -11.76 -33.73 -0.91
C THR A 482 -11.46 -32.57 -1.84
N ILE A 483 -10.44 -32.71 -2.67
CA ILE A 483 -10.07 -31.74 -3.71
C ILE A 483 -10.35 -32.34 -5.07
N LEU A 484 -11.09 -31.63 -5.92
CA LEU A 484 -11.06 -31.93 -7.35
C LEU A 484 -10.06 -30.99 -8.02
N TRP A 485 -9.14 -31.55 -8.79
CA TRP A 485 -8.33 -30.78 -9.71
C TRP A 485 -8.60 -31.21 -11.14
N ASN A 486 -9.06 -30.26 -11.94
CA ASN A 486 -9.26 -30.40 -13.37
C ASN A 486 -8.63 -29.19 -14.07
N ALA A 487 -7.51 -29.39 -14.76
CA ALA A 487 -6.81 -28.30 -15.44
C ALA A 487 -7.59 -27.71 -16.64
N HIS A 488 -8.81 -28.18 -16.92
CA HIS A 488 -9.56 -27.86 -18.13
C HIS A 488 -11.00 -27.42 -17.88
N LEU A 489 -11.56 -26.65 -18.83
CA LEU A 489 -12.98 -26.30 -18.85
C LEU A 489 -13.79 -27.31 -19.67
N GLY A 490 -13.95 -28.50 -19.12
CA GLY A 490 -14.75 -29.55 -19.75
C GLY A 490 -14.92 -30.77 -18.88
N GLY A 491 -15.88 -31.61 -19.26
CA GLY A 491 -16.05 -32.92 -18.63
C GLY A 491 -17.31 -33.67 -19.04
N TYR A 492 -17.35 -34.93 -18.61
CA TYR A 492 -18.49 -35.81 -18.80
C TYR A 492 -19.47 -35.62 -17.64
N GLU A 493 -20.69 -35.21 -17.94
CA GLU A 493 -21.74 -34.93 -16.96
C GLU A 493 -22.00 -36.11 -16.03
N GLY A 494 -22.10 -37.32 -16.59
CA GLY A 494 -22.33 -38.52 -15.79
C GLY A 494 -21.21 -38.74 -14.77
N ILE A 495 -19.95 -38.53 -15.16
CA ILE A 495 -18.81 -38.69 -14.25
C ILE A 495 -18.84 -37.62 -13.17
N ILE A 496 -18.95 -36.33 -13.54
CA ILE A 496 -18.88 -35.21 -12.59
C ILE A 496 -20.05 -35.28 -11.59
N ARG A 497 -21.26 -35.60 -12.06
CA ARG A 497 -22.44 -35.77 -11.20
C ARG A 497 -22.33 -36.94 -10.25
N ASP A 498 -21.65 -38.01 -10.65
CA ASP A 498 -21.53 -39.22 -9.84
C ASP A 498 -20.23 -39.27 -9.02
N LEU A 499 -19.40 -38.21 -9.03
CA LEU A 499 -18.23 -38.10 -8.15
C LEU A 499 -18.63 -38.20 -6.68
N VAL A 500 -18.06 -39.17 -5.98
CA VAL A 500 -18.25 -39.38 -4.53
C VAL A 500 -16.90 -39.71 -3.87
N PRO A 501 -16.50 -38.98 -2.81
CA PRO A 501 -17.16 -37.80 -2.24
C PRO A 501 -17.06 -36.58 -3.16
N LYS A 502 -18.01 -35.67 -3.01
CA LYS A 502 -17.98 -34.38 -3.69
C LYS A 502 -16.83 -33.53 -3.17
N PRO A 503 -16.17 -32.74 -4.03
CA PRO A 503 -15.04 -31.94 -3.60
C PRO A 503 -15.51 -30.78 -2.74
N ARG A 504 -14.80 -30.56 -1.62
CA ARG A 504 -14.91 -29.34 -0.82
C ARG A 504 -14.24 -28.16 -1.53
N LEU A 505 -13.11 -28.44 -2.19
CA LEU A 505 -12.32 -27.52 -3.00
C LEU A 505 -12.26 -28.02 -4.44
N ALA A 506 -12.64 -27.19 -5.41
CA ALA A 506 -12.44 -27.48 -6.83
C ALA A 506 -11.43 -26.50 -7.44
N ILE A 507 -10.36 -27.01 -8.06
CA ILE A 507 -9.40 -26.25 -8.85
C ILE A 507 -9.69 -26.54 -10.32
N ILE A 508 -10.17 -25.53 -11.05
CA ILE A 508 -10.69 -25.69 -12.41
C ILE A 508 -10.03 -24.70 -13.37
N GLY A 509 -9.43 -25.23 -14.43
CA GLY A 509 -8.95 -24.43 -15.56
C GLY A 509 -10.12 -23.84 -16.35
N ILE A 510 -10.06 -22.55 -16.69
CA ILE A 510 -11.12 -21.84 -17.42
C ILE A 510 -10.56 -21.05 -18.60
N ALA A 511 -10.53 -21.64 -19.79
CA ALA A 511 -10.18 -20.94 -21.03
C ALA A 511 -11.15 -21.34 -22.17
N GLY A 512 -11.36 -20.43 -23.13
CA GLY A 512 -12.12 -20.70 -24.34
C GLY A 512 -13.57 -21.18 -24.14
N ARG A 513 -14.07 -21.92 -25.13
CA ARG A 513 -15.39 -22.55 -25.16
C ARG A 513 -15.34 -23.92 -24.47
N ALA A 514 -16.23 -24.17 -23.51
CA ALA A 514 -16.23 -25.42 -22.76
C ALA A 514 -16.55 -26.67 -23.60
N ASN A 515 -16.09 -27.84 -23.14
CA ASN A 515 -16.39 -29.14 -23.75
C ASN A 515 -17.32 -29.97 -22.86
N TYR A 516 -18.51 -30.28 -23.38
CA TYR A 516 -19.60 -30.95 -22.68
C TYR A 516 -19.88 -32.31 -23.32
N ASN A 517 -19.59 -33.40 -22.60
CA ASN A 517 -19.82 -34.78 -23.07
C ASN A 517 -19.18 -35.09 -24.45
N GLY A 518 -17.99 -34.55 -24.70
CA GLY A 518 -17.25 -34.74 -25.95
C GLY A 518 -17.74 -33.86 -27.11
N ARG A 519 -18.52 -32.81 -26.83
CA ARG A 519 -19.00 -31.84 -27.81
C ARG A 519 -18.78 -30.40 -27.32
N PRO A 520 -18.56 -29.43 -28.23
CA PRO A 520 -18.53 -28.02 -27.87
C PRO A 520 -19.82 -27.60 -27.15
N PHE A 521 -19.70 -26.90 -26.03
CA PHE A 521 -20.85 -26.37 -25.30
C PHE A 521 -21.45 -25.17 -26.05
N ASP A 522 -22.75 -25.22 -26.37
CA ASP A 522 -23.48 -24.06 -26.92
C ASP A 522 -23.81 -23.08 -25.78
N GLY A 523 -22.93 -22.08 -25.59
CA GLY A 523 -22.99 -21.12 -24.50
C GLY A 523 -21.64 -20.45 -24.24
N SER A 524 -21.55 -19.72 -23.13
CA SER A 524 -20.30 -19.10 -22.66
C SER A 524 -19.53 -19.97 -21.67
N ALA A 525 -18.24 -19.67 -21.48
CA ALA A 525 -17.40 -20.32 -20.49
C ALA A 525 -17.98 -20.18 -19.08
N ALA A 526 -18.45 -18.98 -18.71
CA ALA A 526 -19.08 -18.68 -17.43
C ALA A 526 -20.38 -19.48 -17.22
N GLN A 527 -21.18 -19.66 -18.27
CA GLN A 527 -22.39 -20.49 -18.22
C GLN A 527 -22.06 -21.97 -17.95
N PHE A 528 -21.03 -22.51 -18.61
CA PHE A 528 -20.61 -23.88 -18.36
C PHE A 528 -19.95 -24.06 -16.99
N ALA A 529 -19.09 -23.12 -16.58
CA ALA A 529 -18.49 -23.08 -15.25
C ALA A 529 -19.58 -23.17 -14.16
N THR A 530 -20.66 -22.39 -14.31
CA THR A 530 -21.82 -22.45 -13.41
C THR A 530 -22.49 -23.83 -13.41
N LYS A 531 -22.64 -24.48 -14.58
CA LYS A 531 -23.17 -25.85 -14.66
C LYS A 531 -22.26 -26.85 -13.94
N LEU A 532 -20.96 -26.75 -14.15
CA LEU A 532 -19.96 -27.65 -13.58
C LEU A 532 -19.93 -27.53 -12.05
N VAL A 533 -19.94 -26.30 -11.51
CA VAL A 533 -20.04 -26.07 -10.06
C VAL A 533 -21.32 -26.68 -9.47
N ASN A 534 -22.45 -26.58 -10.17
CA ASN A 534 -23.69 -27.21 -9.73
C ASN A 534 -23.63 -28.75 -9.78
N TRP A 535 -22.99 -29.35 -10.80
CA TRP A 535 -22.79 -30.80 -10.85
C TRP A 535 -21.86 -31.32 -9.76
N LEU A 536 -20.94 -30.48 -9.29
CA LEU A 536 -20.07 -30.75 -8.15
C LEU A 536 -20.72 -30.51 -6.78
N ASP A 537 -22.04 -30.25 -6.75
CA ASP A 537 -22.80 -30.00 -5.52
C ASP A 537 -22.30 -28.76 -4.75
N GLN A 538 -21.94 -27.71 -5.51
CA GLN A 538 -21.54 -26.40 -4.99
C GLN A 538 -20.41 -26.46 -3.95
N PRO A 539 -19.18 -26.80 -4.37
CA PRO A 539 -18.02 -26.82 -3.48
C PRO A 539 -17.90 -25.54 -2.66
N SER A 540 -17.51 -25.65 -1.39
CA SER A 540 -17.32 -24.50 -0.50
C SER A 540 -16.31 -23.48 -1.03
N GLN A 541 -15.39 -23.93 -1.89
CA GLN A 541 -14.39 -23.09 -2.53
C GLN A 541 -14.13 -23.59 -3.95
N VAL A 542 -14.03 -22.64 -4.88
CA VAL A 542 -13.62 -22.89 -6.27
C VAL A 542 -12.46 -21.96 -6.61
N ILE A 543 -11.37 -22.52 -7.12
CA ILE A 543 -10.22 -21.79 -7.64
C ILE A 543 -10.27 -21.89 -9.16
N TRP A 544 -10.35 -20.75 -9.83
CA TRP A 544 -10.26 -20.65 -11.28
C TRP A 544 -8.81 -20.36 -11.67
N CYS A 545 -8.29 -21.12 -12.62
CA CYS A 545 -6.97 -20.92 -13.18
C CYS A 545 -6.99 -20.89 -14.71
N LEU A 546 -5.95 -20.32 -15.33
CA LEU A 546 -5.76 -20.23 -16.77
C LEU A 546 -4.48 -21.00 -17.15
N HIS A 547 -4.36 -21.44 -18.40
CA HIS A 547 -3.07 -21.96 -18.93
C HIS A 547 -2.05 -20.83 -19.16
N ASP A 548 -2.52 -19.59 -19.27
CA ASP A 548 -1.76 -18.36 -19.44
C ASP A 548 -2.00 -17.37 -18.28
N LYS A 549 -1.08 -16.41 -18.09
CA LYS A 549 -0.90 -15.62 -16.87
C LYS A 549 -2.18 -14.88 -16.36
N ARG A 550 -2.83 -15.37 -15.30
CA ARG A 550 -3.27 -14.62 -14.07
C ARG A 550 -4.36 -15.38 -13.30
N SER A 551 -4.24 -15.41 -11.98
CA SER A 551 -5.41 -15.59 -11.10
C SER A 551 -6.16 -14.27 -10.99
N MET A 552 -7.47 -14.25 -11.28
CA MET A 552 -8.31 -13.08 -10.99
C MET A 552 -8.42 -12.88 -9.47
N ALA A 553 -7.84 -11.80 -8.94
CA ALA A 553 -8.16 -11.32 -7.60
C ALA A 553 -9.37 -10.39 -7.70
N ILE A 554 -10.49 -10.79 -7.09
CA ILE A 554 -11.58 -9.86 -6.78
C ILE A 554 -11.12 -9.11 -5.52
N GLU A 555 -10.90 -7.79 -5.60
CA GLU A 555 -10.70 -6.95 -4.40
C GLU A 555 -11.98 -7.00 -3.56
N THR A 556 -12.01 -7.86 -2.53
CA THR A 556 -13.12 -7.94 -1.56
C THR A 556 -12.72 -7.48 -0.15
N SER A 557 -11.46 -7.07 0.05
CA SER A 557 -11.01 -6.55 1.35
C SER A 557 -11.26 -5.04 1.42
N PRO A 558 -11.89 -4.53 2.50
CA PRO A 558 -12.08 -3.09 2.67
C PRO A 558 -10.72 -2.37 2.69
N TYR A 559 -10.66 -1.19 2.06
CA TYR A 559 -9.51 -0.30 2.16
C TYR A 559 -9.41 0.23 3.60
N VAL A 560 -8.25 0.05 4.23
CA VAL A 560 -8.03 0.35 5.64
C VAL A 560 -6.71 1.12 5.80
N VAL A 561 -6.73 2.18 6.61
CA VAL A 561 -5.54 2.95 7.00
C VAL A 561 -5.36 2.79 8.51
N SER A 562 -4.27 2.16 8.93
CA SER A 562 -3.95 1.93 10.36
C SER A 562 -5.10 1.29 11.16
N GLY A 563 -5.83 0.35 10.55
CA GLY A 563 -6.97 -0.31 11.19
C GLY A 563 -8.30 0.46 11.11
N ILE A 564 -8.29 1.69 10.58
CA ILE A 564 -9.50 2.49 10.34
C ILE A 564 -10.05 2.18 8.94
N PRO A 565 -11.27 1.63 8.83
CA PRO A 565 -11.91 1.42 7.53
C PRO A 565 -12.16 2.75 6.84
N VAL A 566 -11.68 2.86 5.60
CA VAL A 566 -11.88 4.03 4.75
C VAL A 566 -13.20 3.86 4.01
N LEU A 567 -14.07 4.87 4.13
CA LEU A 567 -15.36 4.87 3.45
C LEU A 567 -15.18 5.20 1.97
N LEU A 568 -15.89 4.47 1.12
CA LEU A 568 -15.94 4.70 -0.32
C LEU A 568 -17.34 5.16 -0.73
N THR A 569 -17.41 5.98 -1.77
CA THR A 569 -18.64 6.42 -2.43
C THR A 569 -18.47 6.28 -3.95
N PRO A 570 -19.54 6.01 -4.72
CA PRO A 570 -19.47 6.08 -6.18
C PRO A 570 -18.90 7.41 -6.67
N ALA A 571 -18.03 7.36 -7.67
CA ALA A 571 -17.56 8.55 -8.39
C ALA A 571 -18.55 8.98 -9.47
N VAL A 572 -18.31 10.13 -10.09
CA VAL A 572 -19.11 10.57 -11.25
C VAL A 572 -18.74 9.69 -12.45
N PRO A 573 -19.71 9.04 -13.13
CA PRO A 573 -19.42 8.12 -14.22
C PRO A 573 -18.63 8.73 -15.38
N ASN A 574 -17.83 7.90 -16.06
CA ASN A 574 -17.01 8.29 -17.20
C ASN A 574 -17.83 8.68 -18.46
N ASP A 575 -19.10 8.29 -18.53
CA ASP A 575 -20.02 8.67 -19.61
C ASP A 575 -20.72 10.02 -19.36
N SER A 576 -20.45 10.67 -18.22
CA SER A 576 -20.87 12.03 -17.96
C SER A 576 -20.33 12.97 -19.04
N PRO A 577 -21.14 13.91 -19.58
CA PRO A 577 -20.68 14.87 -20.58
C PRO A 577 -19.42 15.65 -20.17
N ASN A 578 -19.27 15.90 -18.87
CA ASN A 578 -18.13 16.65 -18.32
C ASN A 578 -16.86 15.79 -18.17
N ALA A 579 -16.96 14.46 -18.24
CA ALA A 579 -15.80 13.56 -18.11
C ALA A 579 -14.85 13.63 -19.30
N LYS A 580 -15.38 14.00 -20.48
CA LYS A 580 -14.66 14.07 -21.77
C LYS A 580 -13.78 12.85 -22.07
N TYR A 581 -14.19 11.70 -21.57
CA TYR A 581 -13.44 10.47 -21.66
C TYR A 581 -13.89 9.64 -22.87
N ASN A 582 -12.95 9.34 -23.76
CA ASN A 582 -13.22 8.69 -25.03
C ASN A 582 -12.90 7.18 -25.04
N GLY A 583 -12.77 6.58 -23.85
CA GLY A 583 -12.31 5.20 -23.67
C GLY A 583 -10.79 5.04 -23.82
N ILE A 584 -10.31 3.85 -23.47
CA ILE A 584 -8.91 3.44 -23.65
C ILE A 584 -8.68 3.16 -25.14
N LYS A 585 -7.80 3.94 -25.78
CA LYS A 585 -7.46 3.83 -27.21
C LYS A 585 -5.94 3.94 -27.38
N PRO A 586 -5.18 2.88 -27.06
CA PRO A 586 -3.73 2.91 -27.16
C PRO A 586 -3.30 3.18 -28.59
N SER A 587 -2.40 4.15 -28.78
CA SER A 587 -1.92 4.52 -30.10
C SER A 587 -0.60 5.26 -30.02
N VAL A 588 0.18 5.20 -31.08
CA VAL A 588 1.40 6.00 -31.22
C VAL A 588 1.24 6.88 -32.45
N THR A 589 1.22 8.19 -32.25
CA THR A 589 1.03 9.18 -33.33
C THR A 589 2.16 10.18 -33.34
N ILE A 590 2.61 10.61 -34.51
CA ILE A 590 3.55 11.74 -34.63
C ILE A 590 2.75 13.02 -34.88
N LEU A 591 2.77 13.90 -33.89
CA LEU A 591 2.31 15.29 -34.02
C LEU A 591 3.40 16.07 -34.74
N GLN A 592 3.15 16.41 -36.00
CA GLN A 592 4.10 17.16 -36.83
C GLN A 592 4.34 18.56 -36.24
N LYS A 593 5.53 19.12 -36.44
CA LYS A 593 5.82 20.52 -36.15
C LYS A 593 4.74 21.42 -36.77
N GLY A 594 4.17 22.30 -35.94
CA GLY A 594 3.05 23.18 -36.30
C GLY A 594 1.66 22.60 -36.01
N HIS A 595 1.57 21.33 -35.59
CA HIS A 595 0.30 20.69 -35.19
C HIS A 595 -0.36 21.45 -34.05
N ARG A 596 -1.69 21.60 -34.12
CA ARG A 596 -2.54 22.21 -33.09
C ARG A 596 -3.72 21.28 -32.82
N LYS A 597 -4.12 21.14 -31.55
CA LYS A 597 -5.35 20.40 -31.20
C LYS A 597 -6.59 21.04 -31.86
N SER A 598 -6.68 22.36 -31.84
CA SER A 598 -7.67 23.16 -32.57
C SER A 598 -7.17 24.60 -32.77
N PRO A 599 -7.83 25.45 -33.60
CA PRO A 599 -7.42 26.83 -33.80
C PRO A 599 -7.31 27.61 -32.48
N GLY A 600 -6.21 28.37 -32.31
CA GLY A 600 -5.94 29.16 -31.12
C GLY A 600 -4.91 28.52 -30.18
N PHE A 601 -4.96 27.20 -29.95
CA PHE A 601 -4.01 26.50 -29.07
C PHE A 601 -2.56 26.57 -29.58
N ARG A 602 -1.59 26.60 -28.67
CA ARG A 602 -0.14 26.54 -28.95
C ARG A 602 0.19 25.42 -29.94
N PRO A 603 0.94 25.71 -31.02
CA PRO A 603 1.41 24.67 -31.93
C PRO A 603 2.59 23.92 -31.32
N PHE A 604 2.74 22.63 -31.65
CA PHE A 604 3.96 21.89 -31.32
C PHE A 604 5.16 22.46 -32.10
N PRO A 605 6.23 22.91 -31.43
CA PRO A 605 7.40 23.53 -32.07
C PRO A 605 8.34 22.52 -32.76
N VAL A 606 8.23 21.25 -32.42
CA VAL A 606 9.02 20.13 -32.94
C VAL A 606 8.14 18.91 -33.21
N ASP A 607 8.57 18.01 -34.09
CA ASP A 607 7.90 16.74 -34.29
C ASP A 607 7.91 15.94 -32.98
N THR A 608 6.71 15.58 -32.50
CA THR A 608 6.50 14.98 -31.20
C THR A 608 5.74 13.66 -31.33
N ILE A 609 6.30 12.59 -30.79
CA ILE A 609 5.61 11.31 -30.62
C ILE A 609 4.67 11.46 -29.43
N TRP A 610 3.40 11.13 -29.64
CA TRP A 610 2.38 10.95 -28.63
C TRP A 610 2.04 9.46 -28.53
N GLU A 611 2.46 8.85 -27.43
CA GLU A 611 2.07 7.48 -27.05
C GLU A 611 0.90 7.59 -26.08
N LYS A 612 -0.29 7.30 -26.58
CA LYS A 612 -1.54 7.44 -25.85
C LYS A 612 -1.89 6.15 -25.11
N ASP A 613 -2.45 6.27 -23.91
CA ASP A 613 -2.98 5.17 -23.10
C ASP A 613 -1.95 4.06 -22.80
N ILE A 614 -0.70 4.44 -22.53
CA ILE A 614 0.32 3.50 -22.05
C ILE A 614 -0.15 2.83 -20.75
N THR A 615 0.29 1.59 -20.54
CA THR A 615 -0.06 0.80 -19.36
C THR A 615 1.06 0.89 -18.34
N ILE A 616 0.76 1.29 -17.12
CA ILE A 616 1.73 1.41 -16.02
C ILE A 616 1.33 0.41 -14.93
N PRO A 617 2.05 -0.71 -14.76
CA PRO A 617 1.70 -1.75 -13.80
C PRO A 617 2.10 -1.36 -12.37
N MET A 618 1.15 -1.41 -11.45
CA MET A 618 1.38 -1.20 -10.02
C MET A 618 1.82 -2.49 -9.33
N ARG A 619 2.46 -2.37 -8.16
CA ARG A 619 2.95 -3.51 -7.36
C ARG A 619 1.86 -4.52 -6.95
N ASP A 620 0.61 -4.09 -6.91
CA ASP A 620 -0.56 -4.92 -6.56
C ASP A 620 -1.29 -5.47 -7.80
N GLY A 621 -0.73 -5.28 -8.99
CA GLY A 621 -1.24 -5.82 -10.26
C GLY A 621 -2.24 -4.92 -10.99
N ILE A 622 -2.66 -3.81 -10.36
CA ILE A 622 -3.55 -2.81 -10.94
C ILE A 622 -2.82 -2.04 -12.04
N LEU A 623 -3.55 -1.73 -13.10
CA LEU A 623 -3.01 -1.02 -14.26
C LEU A 623 -3.47 0.43 -14.28
N LEU A 624 -2.51 1.36 -14.20
CA LEU A 624 -2.77 2.77 -14.45
C LEU A 624 -2.59 3.10 -15.94
N ARG A 625 -3.18 4.22 -16.37
CA ARG A 625 -3.07 4.75 -17.73
C ARG A 625 -2.28 6.04 -17.77
N GLY A 626 -1.46 6.19 -18.79
CA GLY A 626 -0.71 7.43 -19.05
C GLY A 626 -0.67 7.81 -20.52
N ASP A 627 -0.30 9.05 -20.81
CA ASP A 627 0.08 9.54 -22.14
C ASP A 627 1.52 10.05 -22.07
N VAL A 628 2.35 9.68 -23.05
CA VAL A 628 3.75 10.14 -23.17
C VAL A 628 3.90 11.01 -24.41
N PHE A 629 4.44 12.21 -24.23
CA PHE A 629 4.82 13.13 -25.30
C PHE A 629 6.34 13.27 -25.32
N ARG A 630 6.99 12.96 -26.44
CA ARG A 630 8.45 13.05 -26.57
C ARG A 630 8.90 13.41 -27.99
N PRO A 631 9.99 14.14 -28.18
CA PRO A 631 10.50 14.45 -29.52
C PRO A 631 10.91 13.19 -30.31
N THR A 632 10.68 13.17 -31.63
CA THR A 632 10.91 12.00 -32.51
C THR A 632 12.36 11.53 -32.59
N ASN A 633 13.33 12.46 -32.49
CA ASN A 633 14.75 12.20 -32.73
C ASN A 633 15.60 12.06 -31.45
N SER A 634 15.02 11.55 -30.36
CA SER A 634 15.70 11.54 -29.05
C SER A 634 15.71 10.15 -28.39
N LYS A 635 16.89 9.71 -27.96
CA LYS A 635 17.11 8.57 -27.06
C LYS A 635 17.73 9.08 -25.77
N GLY A 636 17.37 8.50 -24.63
CA GLY A 636 17.89 8.93 -23.33
C GLY A 636 17.34 10.31 -22.94
N LEU A 637 16.03 10.40 -22.75
CA LEU A 637 15.36 11.63 -22.33
C LEU A 637 15.01 11.61 -20.84
N PRO A 638 15.20 12.73 -20.12
CA PRO A 638 14.59 12.93 -18.81
C PRO A 638 13.06 13.07 -18.94
N ALA A 639 12.32 12.56 -17.96
CA ALA A 639 10.86 12.57 -17.96
C ALA A 639 10.28 13.55 -16.92
N LEU A 640 9.33 14.37 -17.35
CA LEU A 640 8.50 15.22 -16.50
C LEU A 640 7.14 14.55 -16.31
N ILE A 641 6.82 14.14 -15.09
CA ILE A 641 5.64 13.34 -14.78
C ILE A 641 4.59 14.21 -14.08
N ALA A 642 3.40 14.26 -14.66
CA ALA A 642 2.19 14.80 -14.08
C ALA A 642 1.31 13.64 -13.58
N PHE A 643 1.09 13.56 -12.27
CA PHE A 643 0.39 12.44 -11.63
C PHE A 643 -0.84 12.96 -10.85
N SER A 644 -2.04 12.81 -11.42
CA SER A 644 -3.25 13.43 -10.86
C SER A 644 -4.55 12.66 -11.19
N PRO A 645 -5.65 12.97 -10.50
CA PRO A 645 -6.97 12.44 -10.82
C PRO A 645 -7.74 13.27 -11.88
N TYR A 646 -7.12 14.27 -12.51
CA TYR A 646 -7.82 15.21 -13.40
C TYR A 646 -7.95 14.76 -14.86
N GLY A 647 -7.50 13.54 -15.17
CA GLY A 647 -7.42 13.06 -16.55
C GLY A 647 -6.13 13.47 -17.25
N LYS A 648 -5.98 13.06 -18.52
CA LYS A 648 -4.72 13.22 -19.27
C LYS A 648 -4.69 14.40 -20.25
N SER A 649 -5.81 15.08 -20.46
CA SER A 649 -5.91 16.26 -21.32
C SER A 649 -6.98 17.22 -20.80
N GLY A 650 -6.65 18.49 -20.59
CA GLY A 650 -7.57 19.54 -20.19
C GLY A 650 -7.93 20.48 -21.35
N ASP A 651 -9.19 20.89 -21.42
CA ASP A 651 -9.68 21.94 -22.31
C ASP A 651 -10.65 22.92 -21.62
N GLU A 652 -10.86 22.79 -20.30
CA GLU A 652 -11.80 23.61 -19.51
C GLU A 652 -11.12 24.45 -18.43
N GLY A 653 -11.78 25.55 -18.04
CA GLY A 653 -11.50 26.20 -16.76
C GLY A 653 -10.14 26.88 -16.64
N ARG A 654 -9.70 27.62 -17.66
CA ARG A 654 -8.37 28.26 -17.68
C ARG A 654 -8.17 29.40 -16.68
N ALA A 655 -9.22 29.81 -15.96
CA ALA A 655 -9.17 30.85 -14.95
C ALA A 655 -8.35 32.10 -15.35
N GLY A 656 -8.44 32.50 -16.63
CA GLY A 656 -7.69 33.63 -17.18
C GLY A 656 -6.46 33.29 -18.03
N VAL A 657 -5.96 32.04 -18.06
CA VAL A 657 -4.84 31.63 -18.92
C VAL A 657 -5.24 31.71 -20.41
N PRO A 658 -4.49 32.46 -21.25
CA PRO A 658 -4.77 32.55 -22.68
C PRO A 658 -4.64 31.20 -23.40
N VAL A 659 -5.53 30.93 -24.37
CA VAL A 659 -5.57 29.64 -25.09
C VAL A 659 -4.27 29.33 -25.81
N GLU A 660 -3.61 30.35 -26.32
CA GLU A 660 -2.38 30.30 -27.09
C GLU A 660 -1.15 29.92 -26.25
N LYS A 661 -1.28 29.94 -24.92
CA LYS A 661 -0.26 29.46 -23.97
C LYS A 661 -0.38 27.97 -23.67
N LEU A 662 -1.37 27.27 -24.24
CA LEU A 662 -1.66 25.87 -23.97
C LEU A 662 -1.76 25.06 -25.25
N SER A 663 -1.35 23.80 -25.25
CA SER A 663 -1.41 22.87 -26.38
C SER A 663 -2.77 22.17 -26.47
N GLY A 664 -3.49 22.11 -25.35
CA GLY A 664 -4.70 21.32 -25.13
C GLY A 664 -4.41 19.83 -24.89
N TYR A 665 -3.15 19.43 -24.79
CA TYR A 665 -2.73 18.06 -24.51
C TYR A 665 -2.19 17.88 -23.08
N GLU A 666 -1.90 18.98 -22.39
CA GLU A 666 -1.57 19.01 -20.97
C GLU A 666 -2.72 18.46 -20.13
N SER A 667 -2.40 17.72 -19.06
CA SER A 667 -3.35 17.49 -17.97
C SER A 667 -3.65 18.83 -17.29
N PHE A 668 -4.83 18.98 -16.69
CA PHE A 668 -5.14 20.17 -15.89
C PHE A 668 -4.05 20.35 -14.81
N GLU A 669 -3.59 21.58 -14.59
CA GLU A 669 -2.49 21.92 -13.65
C GLU A 669 -1.09 21.38 -13.99
N ALA A 670 -0.91 20.70 -15.12
CA ALA A 670 0.38 20.14 -15.53
C ALA A 670 1.22 21.07 -16.41
N LEU A 671 2.48 20.72 -16.58
CA LEU A 671 3.34 21.35 -17.59
C LEU A 671 2.88 21.02 -19.02
N ASP A 672 3.04 21.97 -19.93
CA ASP A 672 2.54 21.86 -21.30
C ASP A 672 3.44 21.00 -22.21
N PRO A 673 2.93 19.92 -22.84
CA PRO A 673 3.73 19.07 -23.72
C PRO A 673 4.36 19.81 -24.92
N ALA A 674 3.69 20.80 -25.51
CA ALA A 674 4.26 21.55 -26.63
C ALA A 674 5.39 22.49 -26.17
N GLU A 675 5.33 23.00 -24.94
CA GLU A 675 6.41 23.80 -24.36
C GLU A 675 7.65 22.96 -24.05
N TRP A 676 7.48 21.78 -23.45
CA TRP A 676 8.62 21.06 -22.87
C TRP A 676 9.31 20.07 -23.82
N THR A 677 8.63 19.57 -24.85
CA THR A 677 9.27 18.64 -25.81
C THR A 677 10.34 19.29 -26.68
N GLN A 678 10.21 20.58 -27.02
CA GLN A 678 11.29 21.34 -27.69
C GLN A 678 12.55 21.48 -26.85
N HIS A 679 12.42 21.43 -25.52
CA HIS A 679 13.55 21.54 -24.60
C HIS A 679 14.23 20.18 -24.38
N GLY A 680 13.81 19.12 -25.07
CA GLY A 680 14.39 17.79 -24.92
C GLY A 680 13.98 17.09 -23.63
N TYR A 681 12.71 17.22 -23.24
CA TYR A 681 12.07 16.44 -22.19
C TYR A 681 10.97 15.55 -22.78
N ALA A 682 10.73 14.40 -22.14
CA ALA A 682 9.46 13.70 -22.29
C ALA A 682 8.48 14.24 -21.24
N VAL A 683 7.21 14.45 -21.61
CA VAL A 683 6.13 14.82 -20.69
C VAL A 683 5.18 13.63 -20.56
N VAL A 684 4.88 13.21 -19.34
CA VAL A 684 4.08 12.02 -19.04
C VAL A 684 2.88 12.41 -18.18
N ASN A 685 1.68 12.34 -18.75
CA ASN A 685 0.43 12.62 -18.05
C ASN A 685 -0.19 11.30 -17.58
N VAL A 686 -0.28 11.09 -16.26
CA VAL A 686 -0.76 9.83 -15.66
C VAL A 686 -2.05 10.07 -14.89
N THR A 687 -3.05 9.23 -15.15
CA THR A 687 -4.28 9.18 -14.32
C THR A 687 -4.08 8.26 -13.13
N THR A 688 -4.35 8.79 -11.94
CA THR A 688 -4.26 8.02 -10.70
C THR A 688 -5.22 6.83 -10.69
N ARG A 689 -5.02 5.93 -9.72
CA ARG A 689 -5.85 4.75 -9.53
C ARG A 689 -7.33 5.10 -9.51
N GLY A 690 -8.13 4.28 -10.17
CA GLY A 690 -9.58 4.40 -10.21
C GLY A 690 -10.10 5.66 -10.86
N ILE A 691 -9.33 6.32 -11.73
CA ILE A 691 -9.76 7.48 -12.50
C ILE A 691 -9.73 7.14 -13.99
N GLN A 692 -10.80 7.50 -14.70
CA GLN A 692 -10.94 7.27 -16.15
C GLN A 692 -10.66 5.81 -16.54
N GLY A 693 -9.55 5.55 -17.25
CA GLY A 693 -9.13 4.23 -17.72
C GLY A 693 -8.22 3.45 -16.77
N SER A 694 -7.81 4.05 -15.64
CA SER A 694 -7.01 3.39 -14.61
C SER A 694 -7.89 2.49 -13.73
N GLU A 695 -7.42 1.28 -13.44
CA GLU A 695 -8.15 0.29 -12.65
C GLU A 695 -8.19 0.64 -11.14
N GLY A 696 -9.02 -0.08 -10.38
CA GLY A 696 -9.13 0.03 -8.91
C GLY A 696 -9.99 1.18 -8.42
N HIS A 697 -9.97 1.41 -7.10
CA HIS A 697 -10.70 2.50 -6.44
C HIS A 697 -9.81 3.73 -6.21
N HIS A 698 -10.36 4.92 -6.40
CA HIS A 698 -9.61 6.16 -6.24
C HIS A 698 -9.37 6.48 -4.75
N LYS A 699 -8.12 6.79 -4.41
CA LYS A 699 -7.65 7.09 -3.05
C LYS A 699 -7.21 8.54 -3.00
N TRP A 700 -7.66 9.27 -1.97
CA TRP A 700 -7.44 10.71 -1.86
C TRP A 700 -6.18 10.99 -1.04
N HIS A 701 -5.06 11.31 -1.68
CA HIS A 701 -3.79 11.60 -1.04
C HIS A 701 -3.30 10.50 -0.06
N GLY A 702 -2.16 10.74 0.57
CA GLY A 702 -1.58 9.85 1.57
C GLY A 702 -0.79 8.69 0.97
N LYS A 703 -0.46 7.71 1.81
CA LYS A 703 0.59 6.74 1.50
C LYS A 703 0.26 5.82 0.33
N ALA A 704 -1.01 5.50 0.15
CA ALA A 704 -1.42 4.59 -0.92
C ALA A 704 -1.25 5.22 -2.31
N GLU A 705 -1.70 6.46 -2.50
CA GLU A 705 -1.49 7.20 -3.74
C GLU A 705 -0.01 7.52 -3.97
N ALA A 706 0.74 7.80 -2.90
CA ALA A 706 2.20 8.00 -2.96
C ALA A 706 2.96 6.80 -3.53
N ARG A 707 2.55 5.59 -3.15
CA ARG A 707 3.16 4.33 -3.62
C ARG A 707 2.84 4.02 -5.07
N ASP A 708 1.64 4.38 -5.54
CA ASP A 708 1.30 4.31 -6.97
C ASP A 708 2.17 5.30 -7.77
N GLY A 709 2.43 6.49 -7.22
CA GLY A 709 3.38 7.45 -7.79
C GLY A 709 4.83 6.95 -7.79
N TYR A 710 5.27 6.26 -6.73
CA TYR A 710 6.57 5.58 -6.69
C TYR A 710 6.68 4.55 -7.83
N ASP A 711 5.70 3.66 -7.97
CA ASP A 711 5.71 2.60 -8.99
C ASP A 711 5.71 3.21 -10.40
N THR A 712 4.97 4.30 -10.58
CA THR A 712 4.93 5.07 -11.82
C THR A 712 6.31 5.62 -12.18
N ILE A 713 7.02 6.26 -11.24
CA ILE A 713 8.36 6.80 -11.48
C ILE A 713 9.32 5.70 -11.92
N GLU A 714 9.37 4.59 -11.17
CA GLU A 714 10.29 3.50 -11.45
C GLU A 714 10.00 2.80 -12.79
N TYR A 715 8.72 2.72 -13.18
CA TYR A 715 8.33 2.21 -14.48
C TYR A 715 8.75 3.14 -15.62
N ILE A 716 8.45 4.44 -15.51
CA ILE A 716 8.77 5.42 -16.57
C ILE A 716 10.28 5.53 -16.77
N ALA A 717 11.07 5.50 -15.69
CA ALA A 717 12.53 5.54 -15.74
C ALA A 717 13.16 4.37 -16.52
N GLN A 718 12.46 3.23 -16.62
CA GLN A 718 12.94 2.03 -17.32
C GLN A 718 12.52 1.96 -18.79
N LEU A 719 11.67 2.88 -19.26
CA LEU A 719 11.23 2.87 -20.65
C LEU A 719 12.41 3.09 -21.60
N PRO A 720 12.45 2.43 -22.79
CA PRO A 720 13.63 2.43 -23.66
C PRO A 720 14.10 3.80 -24.16
N TRP A 721 13.22 4.81 -24.11
CA TRP A 721 13.54 6.18 -24.49
C TRP A 721 14.05 7.03 -23.32
N SER A 722 13.89 6.59 -22.07
CA SER A 722 14.28 7.33 -20.87
C SER A 722 15.79 7.23 -20.61
N ASP A 723 16.37 8.26 -19.98
CA ASP A 723 17.73 8.23 -19.42
C ASP A 723 17.76 7.84 -17.93
N GLY A 724 16.61 7.49 -17.35
CA GLY A 724 16.46 7.15 -15.94
C GLY A 724 16.20 8.34 -15.01
N HIS A 725 16.30 9.59 -15.46
CA HIS A 725 15.98 10.75 -14.63
C HIS A 725 14.49 11.11 -14.77
N THR A 726 13.78 11.14 -13.63
CA THR A 726 12.38 11.60 -13.57
C THR A 726 12.23 12.81 -12.65
N ALA A 727 11.30 13.70 -12.97
CA ALA A 727 10.88 14.80 -12.12
C ALA A 727 9.36 14.85 -12.03
N LEU A 728 8.83 15.15 -10.85
CA LEU A 728 7.43 15.50 -10.69
C LEU A 728 7.27 17.01 -10.83
N ALA A 729 6.24 17.43 -11.56
CA ALA A 729 5.95 18.85 -11.73
C ALA A 729 4.45 19.08 -11.95
N GLY A 730 3.94 20.19 -11.42
CA GLY A 730 2.54 20.58 -11.54
C GLY A 730 2.02 21.25 -10.29
N ASN A 731 0.78 21.72 -10.38
CA ASN A 731 0.10 22.55 -9.39
C ASN A 731 -0.96 21.76 -8.59
N SER A 732 -1.41 22.31 -7.46
CA SER A 732 -2.52 21.87 -6.62
C SER A 732 -2.47 20.38 -6.27
N TRP A 733 -3.27 19.49 -6.87
CA TRP A 733 -3.21 18.05 -6.53
C TRP A 733 -1.90 17.43 -7.03
N LEU A 734 -1.41 17.85 -8.20
CA LEU A 734 -0.13 17.40 -8.72
C LEU A 734 0.99 17.80 -7.78
N ALA A 735 0.98 19.05 -7.27
CA ALA A 735 1.95 19.55 -6.29
C ALA A 735 1.85 18.80 -4.95
N THR A 736 0.63 18.62 -4.45
CA THR A 736 0.34 17.91 -3.20
C THR A 736 0.91 16.49 -3.25
N ASN A 737 0.66 15.76 -4.33
CA ASN A 737 1.16 14.40 -4.53
C ASN A 737 2.69 14.33 -4.54
N GLN A 738 3.41 15.36 -5.01
CA GLN A 738 4.88 15.32 -5.02
C GLN A 738 5.45 15.24 -3.60
N TRP A 739 4.83 15.91 -2.63
CA TRP A 739 5.27 15.84 -1.23
C TRP A 739 5.19 14.42 -0.67
N PHE A 740 4.10 13.72 -0.97
CA PHE A 740 3.89 12.35 -0.52
C PHE A 740 4.78 11.36 -1.28
N ILE A 741 4.85 11.47 -2.61
CA ILE A 741 5.65 10.57 -3.46
C ILE A 741 7.14 10.71 -3.15
N ALA A 742 7.66 11.94 -3.04
CA ALA A 742 9.07 12.16 -2.73
C ALA A 742 9.47 11.66 -1.33
N ALA A 743 8.53 11.65 -0.38
CA ALA A 743 8.75 11.06 0.94
C ALA A 743 8.86 9.52 0.93
N GLU A 744 8.35 8.84 -0.11
CA GLU A 744 8.60 7.41 -0.35
C GLU A 744 9.97 7.15 -1.03
N GLN A 745 10.72 8.20 -1.37
CA GLN A 745 12.09 8.16 -1.91
C GLN A 745 12.30 7.23 -3.12
N PRO A 746 11.57 7.42 -4.25
CA PRO A 746 11.82 6.66 -5.48
C PRO A 746 13.26 6.88 -5.99
N PRO A 747 14.05 5.83 -6.22
CA PRO A 747 15.45 5.96 -6.65
C PRO A 747 15.66 6.78 -7.92
N HIS A 748 14.72 6.74 -8.87
CA HIS A 748 14.82 7.46 -10.14
C HIS A 748 14.19 8.87 -10.10
N LEU A 749 13.63 9.28 -8.95
CA LEU A 749 13.17 10.66 -8.75
C LEU A 749 14.38 11.57 -8.54
N THR A 750 14.62 12.45 -9.49
CA THR A 750 15.80 13.32 -9.49
C THR A 750 15.54 14.65 -8.81
N CYS A 751 14.34 15.22 -8.99
CA CYS A 751 13.90 16.45 -8.33
C CYS A 751 12.37 16.57 -8.33
N ILE A 752 11.84 17.47 -7.51
CA ILE A 752 10.41 17.82 -7.49
C ILE A 752 10.21 19.31 -7.71
N LEU A 753 9.10 19.65 -8.37
CA LEU A 753 8.66 21.01 -8.64
C LEU A 753 7.20 21.16 -8.20
N PRO A 754 6.92 21.19 -6.88
CA PRO A 754 5.59 21.43 -6.35
C PRO A 754 5.21 22.89 -6.53
N LEU A 755 4.35 23.15 -7.52
CA LEU A 755 3.97 24.49 -7.93
C LEU A 755 2.67 24.91 -7.24
N GLU A 756 2.72 25.18 -5.94
CA GLU A 756 1.57 25.39 -5.03
C GLU A 756 0.82 24.10 -4.66
N GLY A 757 1.14 23.50 -3.51
CA GLY A 757 0.48 22.30 -3.02
C GLY A 757 0.22 22.34 -1.53
N LEU A 758 -0.97 21.90 -1.11
CA LEU A 758 -1.22 21.62 0.30
C LEU A 758 -0.39 20.41 0.74
N SER A 759 -0.24 20.23 2.04
CA SER A 759 0.61 19.20 2.62
C SER A 759 0.03 18.55 3.88
N ASP A 760 -0.98 19.15 4.50
CA ASP A 760 -1.76 18.57 5.59
C ASP A 760 -3.24 18.81 5.27
N VAL A 761 -3.89 17.80 4.68
CA VAL A 761 -5.28 17.89 4.22
C VAL A 761 -6.21 18.36 5.34
N TYR A 762 -6.02 17.86 6.56
CA TYR A 762 -6.88 18.19 7.68
C TYR A 762 -6.64 19.63 8.17
N ARG A 763 -5.40 20.01 8.47
CA ARG A 763 -5.11 21.29 9.14
C ARG A 763 -5.11 22.50 8.22
N GLU A 764 -4.89 22.31 6.92
CA GLU A 764 -4.69 23.45 6.00
C GLU A 764 -5.98 23.83 5.26
N THR A 765 -6.80 22.85 4.90
CA THR A 765 -7.95 23.08 3.99
C THR A 765 -9.23 22.39 4.44
N LEU A 766 -9.26 21.07 4.64
CA LEU A 766 -10.50 20.33 4.95
C LEU A 766 -11.10 20.70 6.30
N CYS A 767 -10.28 20.88 7.33
CA CYS A 767 -10.72 21.13 8.71
C CYS A 767 -9.81 22.15 9.41
N ARG A 768 -9.50 23.25 8.70
CA ARG A 768 -8.60 24.28 9.22
C ARG A 768 -9.10 24.80 10.57
N GLY A 769 -8.23 24.80 11.58
CA GLY A 769 -8.58 25.23 12.93
C GLY A 769 -9.63 24.36 13.63
N GLY A 770 -9.92 23.15 13.14
CA GLY A 770 -11.01 22.31 13.65
C GLY A 770 -12.39 22.63 13.08
N VAL A 771 -12.48 23.45 12.02
CA VAL A 771 -13.73 23.83 11.36
C VAL A 771 -13.81 23.21 9.95
N PRO A 772 -14.69 22.22 9.71
CA PRO A 772 -14.78 21.56 8.40
C PRO A 772 -15.26 22.46 7.26
N TYR A 773 -14.52 22.52 6.15
CA TYR A 773 -14.88 23.23 4.91
C TYR A 773 -15.35 22.25 3.82
N LEU A 774 -16.56 21.72 3.97
CA LEU A 774 -17.10 20.67 3.09
C LEU A 774 -17.42 21.08 1.63
N PRO A 775 -17.85 22.33 1.31
CA PRO A 775 -18.27 22.69 -0.04
C PRO A 775 -17.21 22.47 -1.12
N PHE A 776 -15.96 22.91 -0.86
CA PHE A 776 -14.86 22.77 -1.82
C PHE A 776 -14.50 21.30 -2.08
N TRP A 777 -14.41 20.48 -1.04
CA TRP A 777 -14.07 19.05 -1.17
C TRP A 777 -15.17 18.25 -1.87
N SER A 778 -16.44 18.65 -1.68
CA SER A 778 -17.57 18.10 -2.42
C SER A 778 -17.52 18.49 -3.90
N PHE A 779 -17.23 19.76 -4.19
CA PHE A 779 -17.04 20.26 -5.56
C PHE A 779 -15.89 19.52 -6.26
N LEU A 780 -14.74 19.37 -5.61
CA LEU A 780 -13.59 18.66 -6.16
C LEU A 780 -13.97 17.22 -6.52
N GLY A 781 -14.60 16.49 -5.59
CA GLY A 781 -15.01 15.11 -5.81
C GLY A 781 -16.06 14.92 -6.91
N ASN A 782 -16.89 15.93 -7.18
CA ASN A 782 -17.87 15.92 -8.28
C ASN A 782 -17.23 16.19 -9.65
N ASN A 783 -15.96 16.58 -9.69
CA ASN A 783 -15.19 16.77 -10.91
C ASN A 783 -14.13 15.67 -11.12
N LEU A 784 -14.22 14.56 -10.36
CA LEU A 784 -13.39 13.36 -10.56
C LEU A 784 -14.24 12.26 -11.19
N PHE A 785 -13.83 11.80 -12.37
CA PHE A 785 -14.62 10.89 -13.20
C PHE A 785 -14.08 9.46 -13.18
N SER A 786 -14.96 8.51 -12.86
CA SER A 786 -14.66 7.09 -12.79
C SER A 786 -15.90 6.22 -12.84
N ASN A 787 -15.75 4.98 -13.32
CA ASN A 787 -16.77 3.93 -13.20
C ASN A 787 -16.63 3.10 -11.90
N ASN A 788 -15.60 3.38 -11.09
CA ASN A 788 -15.34 2.75 -9.80
C ASN A 788 -15.72 3.69 -8.64
N GLU A 789 -15.53 3.22 -7.41
CA GLU A 789 -15.69 4.06 -6.21
C GLU A 789 -14.45 4.92 -5.94
N ARG A 790 -14.67 5.99 -5.18
CA ARG A 790 -13.64 6.88 -4.63
C ARG A 790 -13.77 6.99 -3.11
N GLU A 791 -12.68 7.32 -2.45
CA GLU A 791 -12.68 7.67 -1.04
C GLU A 791 -13.67 8.81 -0.73
N ASP A 792 -14.52 8.60 0.28
CA ASP A 792 -15.54 9.55 0.73
C ASP A 792 -15.02 10.38 1.91
N VAL A 793 -14.16 11.34 1.59
CA VAL A 793 -13.56 12.27 2.55
C VAL A 793 -14.59 13.05 3.37
N ILE A 794 -15.78 13.30 2.83
CA ILE A 794 -16.87 14.02 3.52
C ILE A 794 -17.46 13.14 4.62
N SER A 795 -17.78 11.88 4.28
CA SER A 795 -18.23 10.93 5.30
C SER A 795 -17.13 10.61 6.31
N MET A 796 -15.87 10.60 5.89
CA MET A 796 -14.72 10.40 6.79
C MET A 796 -14.61 11.52 7.83
N ILE A 797 -14.69 12.81 7.45
CA ILE A 797 -14.62 13.92 8.43
C ILE A 797 -15.85 14.01 9.32
N ASN A 798 -17.03 13.64 8.81
CA ASN A 798 -18.23 13.56 9.63
C ASN A 798 -18.16 12.43 10.67
N LYS A 799 -17.56 11.29 10.30
CA LYS A 799 -17.43 10.13 11.19
C LYS A 799 -16.26 10.27 12.17
N TYR A 800 -15.15 10.83 11.70
CA TYR A 800 -13.92 11.01 12.47
C TYR A 800 -13.50 12.49 12.43
N PRO A 801 -14.18 13.37 13.18
CA PRO A 801 -13.94 14.81 13.12
C PRO A 801 -12.61 15.25 13.75
N LEU A 802 -11.99 14.39 14.57
CA LEU A 802 -10.73 14.66 15.27
C LEU A 802 -9.54 14.03 14.56
N MET A 803 -8.37 14.63 14.75
CA MET A 803 -7.10 14.10 14.24
C MET A 803 -6.89 12.66 14.75
N ASN A 804 -6.59 11.76 13.83
CA ASN A 804 -6.34 10.34 14.08
C ASN A 804 -5.35 9.80 13.03
N ASP A 805 -5.07 8.49 13.08
CA ASP A 805 -4.10 7.87 12.17
C ASP A 805 -4.48 7.97 10.69
N TYR A 806 -5.78 8.08 10.36
CA TYR A 806 -6.23 8.28 9.00
C TYR A 806 -5.89 9.70 8.52
N TRP A 807 -6.17 10.73 9.31
CA TRP A 807 -5.81 12.11 8.95
C TRP A 807 -4.30 12.34 8.97
N GLU A 808 -3.55 11.67 9.85
CA GLU A 808 -2.09 11.73 9.86
C GLU A 808 -1.45 11.04 8.64
N ASP A 809 -2.12 10.06 8.01
CA ASP A 809 -1.73 9.51 6.70
C ASP A 809 -1.91 10.55 5.58
N LYS A 810 -2.89 11.46 5.72
CA LYS A 810 -3.14 12.58 4.78
C LYS A 810 -2.28 13.81 5.07
N ARG A 811 -1.19 13.64 5.84
CA ARG A 811 -0.18 14.66 6.12
C ARG A 811 1.18 14.24 5.56
N ALA A 812 1.70 15.03 4.63
CA ALA A 812 2.97 14.78 3.97
C ALA A 812 4.16 14.86 4.94
N LYS A 813 5.08 13.89 4.79
CA LYS A 813 6.29 13.76 5.60
C LYS A 813 7.49 14.42 4.90
N ALA A 814 7.41 15.73 4.72
CA ALA A 814 8.42 16.52 3.99
C ALA A 814 9.85 16.38 4.57
N ASN A 815 9.97 16.05 5.86
CA ASN A 815 11.24 15.77 6.51
C ASN A 815 11.96 14.51 5.96
N LEU A 816 11.28 13.68 5.16
CA LEU A 816 11.85 12.50 4.49
C LEU A 816 12.29 12.80 3.05
N ILE A 817 12.03 13.98 2.50
CA ILE A 817 12.38 14.32 1.13
C ILE A 817 13.89 14.55 1.04
N THR A 818 14.54 13.82 0.13
CA THR A 818 16.00 13.84 -0.08
C THR A 818 16.42 14.46 -1.41
N VAL A 819 15.46 14.67 -2.31
CA VAL A 819 15.69 15.18 -3.67
C VAL A 819 15.57 16.71 -3.70
N PRO A 820 16.31 17.39 -4.59
CA PRO A 820 16.15 18.82 -4.81
C PRO A 820 14.70 19.24 -5.07
N ALA A 821 14.31 20.39 -4.50
CA ALA A 821 12.94 20.90 -4.61
C ALA A 821 12.90 22.34 -5.13
N TYR A 822 12.11 22.60 -6.17
CA TYR A 822 11.67 23.94 -6.59
C TYR A 822 10.25 24.16 -6.09
N VAL A 823 10.08 24.91 -5.02
CA VAL A 823 8.79 25.17 -4.38
C VAL A 823 8.24 26.50 -4.86
N LEU A 824 7.00 26.50 -5.31
CA LEU A 824 6.25 27.71 -5.61
C LEU A 824 5.15 27.92 -4.57
N ALA A 825 4.96 29.16 -4.16
CA ALA A 825 3.80 29.59 -3.38
C ALA A 825 3.30 30.93 -3.92
N SER A 826 1.99 31.19 -3.84
CA SER A 826 1.46 32.52 -4.11
C SER A 826 0.82 33.13 -2.87
N MET A 827 0.64 34.45 -2.92
CA MET A 827 -0.19 35.20 -1.97
C MET A 827 -1.64 35.33 -2.45
N SER A 828 -2.02 34.59 -3.50
CA SER A 828 -3.26 34.83 -4.25
C SER A 828 -4.47 34.04 -3.74
N THR A 829 -4.24 32.90 -3.08
CA THR A 829 -5.31 32.02 -2.55
C THR A 829 -4.92 31.35 -1.24
N GLY A 830 -5.91 31.12 -0.37
CA GLY A 830 -5.70 30.49 0.93
C GLY A 830 -5.61 28.96 0.89
N LEU A 831 -5.62 28.35 -0.30
CA LEU A 831 -5.63 26.90 -0.49
C LEU A 831 -4.26 26.25 -0.24
N HIS A 832 -3.18 26.79 -0.82
CA HIS A 832 -1.91 26.05 -0.96
C HIS A 832 -0.70 26.72 -0.29
N THR A 833 -0.76 28.02 0.01
CA THR A 833 0.37 28.80 0.52
C THR A 833 0.95 28.25 1.82
N VAL A 834 0.08 27.82 2.75
CA VAL A 834 0.51 27.25 4.04
C VAL A 834 1.26 25.94 3.82
N GLY A 835 0.74 25.03 2.99
CA GLY A 835 1.38 23.74 2.72
C GLY A 835 2.71 23.91 1.99
N SER A 836 2.79 24.83 1.03
CA SER A 836 4.00 25.08 0.26
C SER A 836 5.12 25.64 1.14
N THR A 837 4.82 26.65 1.96
CA THR A 837 5.79 27.24 2.90
C THR A 837 6.17 26.26 4.02
N ARG A 838 5.22 25.48 4.56
CA ARG A 838 5.50 24.44 5.55
C ARG A 838 6.45 23.37 5.03
N CYS A 839 6.15 22.78 3.87
CA CYS A 839 7.00 21.77 3.26
C CYS A 839 8.40 22.31 2.96
N PHE A 840 8.51 23.53 2.43
CA PHE A 840 9.81 24.17 2.23
C PHE A 840 10.60 24.24 3.54
N GLU A 841 9.99 24.66 4.64
CA GLU A 841 10.65 24.71 5.95
C GLU A 841 11.02 23.31 6.49
N ASP A 842 10.17 22.31 6.29
CA ASP A 842 10.31 20.97 6.86
C ASP A 842 11.32 20.06 6.11
N ILE A 843 11.64 20.37 4.84
CA ILE A 843 12.70 19.66 4.09
C ILE A 843 14.07 19.89 4.77
N PRO A 844 14.85 18.85 5.11
CA PRO A 844 16.01 19.00 5.99
C PRO A 844 17.28 19.50 5.31
N HIS A 845 17.31 19.62 3.98
CA HIS A 845 18.52 19.97 3.22
C HIS A 845 18.43 21.30 2.47
N GLU A 846 19.59 21.85 2.09
CA GLU A 846 19.73 23.17 1.45
C GLU A 846 19.47 23.19 -0.07
N LYS A 847 19.29 22.03 -0.71
CA LYS A 847 18.95 21.93 -2.14
C LYS A 847 17.46 22.19 -2.39
N LYS A 848 16.96 23.30 -1.87
CA LYS A 848 15.56 23.71 -1.99
C LYS A 848 15.48 25.19 -2.29
N TRP A 849 14.55 25.56 -3.16
CA TRP A 849 14.27 26.93 -3.56
C TRP A 849 12.78 27.22 -3.35
N LEU A 850 12.46 28.42 -2.89
CA LEU A 850 11.10 28.92 -2.70
C LEU A 850 10.93 30.17 -3.55
N ARG A 851 10.05 30.15 -4.55
CA ARG A 851 9.59 31.35 -5.23
C ARG A 851 8.22 31.72 -4.71
N MET A 852 8.07 32.96 -4.24
CA MET A 852 6.76 33.50 -3.84
C MET A 852 6.31 34.61 -4.78
N ASN A 853 5.10 34.51 -5.32
CA ASN A 853 4.53 35.52 -6.23
C ASN A 853 3.19 36.08 -5.72
N ALA A 854 2.69 37.12 -6.38
CA ALA A 854 1.42 37.78 -6.07
C ALA A 854 0.29 37.46 -7.08
N THR A 855 0.55 36.56 -8.03
CA THR A 855 -0.38 36.22 -9.10
C THR A 855 -1.07 34.88 -8.86
N GLN A 856 -2.13 34.64 -9.61
CA GLN A 856 -2.86 33.38 -9.63
C GLN A 856 -1.97 32.24 -10.12
N GLU A 857 -2.10 31.07 -9.49
CA GLU A 857 -1.22 29.90 -9.67
C GLU A 857 -1.15 29.35 -11.11
N TRP A 858 -2.28 29.28 -11.83
CA TRP A 858 -2.33 28.81 -13.22
C TRP A 858 -1.81 29.87 -14.17
N HIS A 859 -2.09 31.15 -13.90
CA HIS A 859 -1.48 32.23 -14.65
C HIS A 859 0.05 32.14 -14.55
N ASP A 860 0.60 32.03 -13.34
CA ASP A 860 2.04 31.99 -13.12
C ASP A 860 2.71 30.78 -13.79
N LEU A 861 2.10 29.60 -13.70
CA LEU A 861 2.58 28.35 -14.29
C LEU A 861 2.97 28.48 -15.78
N TYR A 862 2.19 29.24 -16.56
CA TYR A 862 2.35 29.33 -18.01
C TYR A 862 3.05 30.59 -18.51
N ARG A 863 3.61 31.42 -17.61
CA ARG A 863 4.39 32.58 -18.02
C ARG A 863 5.74 32.17 -18.62
N ASP A 864 6.25 32.99 -19.52
CA ASP A 864 7.50 32.72 -20.22
C ASP A 864 8.72 32.81 -19.28
N ASP A 865 8.68 33.71 -18.29
CA ASP A 865 9.70 33.84 -17.24
C ASP A 865 9.67 32.67 -16.24
N THR A 866 8.48 32.22 -15.82
CA THR A 866 8.32 31.00 -15.01
C THR A 866 8.90 29.77 -15.73
N ASN A 867 8.51 29.54 -16.99
CA ASN A 867 9.03 28.40 -17.76
C ASN A 867 10.54 28.47 -17.95
N ALA A 868 11.11 29.66 -18.16
CA ALA A 868 12.56 29.85 -18.25
C ALA A 868 13.29 29.48 -16.93
N ASP A 869 12.70 29.83 -15.78
CA ASP A 869 13.28 29.53 -14.46
C ASP A 869 13.18 28.03 -14.14
N LEU A 870 12.01 27.42 -14.36
CA LEU A 870 11.81 25.97 -14.23
C LEU A 870 12.78 25.21 -15.13
N LYS A 871 12.99 25.67 -16.37
CA LYS A 871 13.92 25.04 -17.31
C LYS A 871 15.35 25.12 -16.80
N LYS A 872 15.76 26.25 -16.19
CA LYS A 872 17.10 26.40 -15.61
C LYS A 872 17.32 25.41 -14.47
N PHE A 873 16.35 25.25 -13.57
CA PHE A 873 16.40 24.24 -12.51
C PHE A 873 16.46 22.81 -13.08
N LEU A 874 15.56 22.48 -14.00
CA LEU A 874 15.45 21.15 -14.60
C LEU A 874 16.69 20.78 -15.41
N ASP A 875 17.23 21.69 -16.24
CA ASP A 875 18.43 21.38 -17.04
C ASP A 875 19.64 21.12 -16.13
N PHE A 876 19.74 21.81 -14.98
CA PHE A 876 20.83 21.59 -14.02
C PHE A 876 20.74 20.20 -13.39
N TYR A 877 19.59 19.83 -12.83
CA TYR A 877 19.45 18.56 -12.10
C TYR A 877 19.21 17.34 -12.99
N MET A 878 18.45 17.49 -14.07
CA MET A 878 18.05 16.38 -14.94
C MET A 878 19.05 16.11 -16.08
N LYS A 879 19.81 17.13 -16.50
CA LYS A 879 20.74 17.03 -17.64
C LYS A 879 22.19 17.36 -17.29
N GLY A 880 22.47 17.73 -16.04
CA GLY A 880 23.81 18.13 -15.61
C GLY A 880 24.34 19.42 -16.26
N ALA A 881 23.45 20.32 -16.69
CA ALA A 881 23.86 21.55 -17.37
C ALA A 881 24.56 22.53 -16.42
N GLU A 882 25.74 23.03 -16.80
CA GLU A 882 26.47 24.08 -16.06
C GLU A 882 25.87 25.48 -16.33
N ASN A 883 24.63 25.71 -15.90
CA ASN A 883 23.88 26.95 -16.17
C ASN A 883 23.83 27.95 -14.99
N GLY A 884 24.59 27.68 -13.92
CA GLY A 884 24.66 28.51 -12.73
C GLY A 884 23.39 28.51 -11.87
N TRP A 885 22.55 27.48 -11.94
CA TRP A 885 21.33 27.36 -11.11
C TRP A 885 21.61 27.51 -9.60
N GLU A 886 22.67 26.90 -9.07
CA GLU A 886 22.97 26.98 -7.63
C GLU A 886 23.32 28.40 -7.14
N MET A 887 23.56 29.35 -8.05
CA MET A 887 23.74 30.77 -7.72
C MET A 887 22.41 31.54 -7.60
N THR A 888 21.28 30.93 -8.00
CA THR A 888 19.96 31.52 -7.84
C THR A 888 19.64 31.67 -6.34
N PRO A 889 19.15 32.85 -5.89
CA PRO A 889 18.71 33.03 -4.50
C PRO A 889 17.73 31.95 -4.07
N ARG A 890 17.83 31.47 -2.82
CA ARG A 890 17.02 30.34 -2.33
C ARG A 890 15.57 30.69 -2.04
N SER A 891 15.25 31.93 -1.72
CA SER A 891 13.88 32.33 -1.37
C SER A 891 13.46 33.67 -1.98
N PRO A 892 13.55 33.85 -3.32
CA PRO A 892 13.11 35.09 -3.94
C PRO A 892 11.60 35.29 -3.72
N ILE A 893 11.26 36.41 -3.12
CA ILE A 893 9.90 36.95 -3.18
C ILE A 893 9.90 37.90 -4.37
N GLU A 894 8.95 37.75 -5.28
CA GLU A 894 8.88 38.60 -6.46
C GLU A 894 8.86 40.08 -6.03
N ASN A 895 9.79 40.86 -6.59
CA ASN A 895 10.02 42.28 -6.27
C ASN A 895 10.61 42.59 -4.88
N VAL A 896 11.08 41.60 -4.09
CA VAL A 896 11.77 41.86 -2.81
C VAL A 896 13.02 40.97 -2.61
N PRO A 897 14.21 41.54 -2.30
CA PRO A 897 15.48 40.81 -2.34
C PRO A 897 15.80 40.07 -1.03
N PHE A 898 15.00 39.07 -0.64
CA PHE A 898 15.32 38.20 0.50
C PHE A 898 16.01 36.90 0.09
N LYS A 899 16.93 36.44 0.95
CA LYS A 899 17.75 35.25 0.69
C LYS A 899 17.21 33.98 1.36
N ASN A 900 16.42 34.12 2.43
CA ASN A 900 16.00 33.02 3.29
C ASN A 900 14.51 33.15 3.67
N TRP A 901 13.88 32.00 3.92
CA TRP A 901 12.55 31.88 4.50
C TRP A 901 12.58 30.93 5.71
N PRO A 902 11.94 31.29 6.85
CA PRO A 902 11.39 32.61 7.16
C PRO A 902 12.46 33.72 7.13
N ILE A 903 12.07 34.97 6.96
CA ILE A 903 13.01 36.10 6.85
C ILE A 903 13.64 36.38 8.23
N PRO A 904 14.96 36.23 8.42
CA PRO A 904 15.59 36.39 9.74
C PRO A 904 15.44 37.79 10.34
N GLU A 905 15.37 38.82 9.50
CA GLU A 905 15.24 40.23 9.89
C GLU A 905 13.78 40.65 10.23
N THR A 906 12.86 39.69 10.28
CA THR A 906 11.44 39.94 10.60
C THR A 906 11.29 40.51 12.02
N GLN A 907 10.70 41.70 12.10
CA GLN A 907 10.27 42.32 13.35
C GLN A 907 8.81 41.94 13.62
N HIS A 908 8.59 41.05 14.58
CA HIS A 908 7.25 40.70 15.03
C HIS A 908 6.68 41.82 15.91
N ARG A 909 5.89 42.73 15.31
CA ARG A 909 5.25 43.84 16.00
C ARG A 909 3.93 43.38 16.60
N THR A 910 3.76 43.61 17.90
CA THR A 910 2.49 43.41 18.59
C THR A 910 1.63 44.66 18.47
N LEU A 911 0.36 44.48 18.10
CA LEU A 911 -0.66 45.52 18.08
C LEU A 911 -1.84 45.06 18.94
N TRP A 912 -2.19 45.83 19.96
CA TRP A 912 -3.24 45.50 20.92
C TRP A 912 -4.60 46.02 20.46
N LEU A 913 -5.66 45.23 20.66
CA LEU A 913 -7.01 45.63 20.28
C LEU A 913 -7.62 46.53 21.36
N SER A 914 -8.21 47.65 20.94
CA SER A 914 -8.77 48.67 21.82
C SER A 914 -10.28 48.86 21.58
N HIS A 915 -11.06 49.08 22.64
CA HIS A 915 -12.54 49.17 22.57
C HIS A 915 -13.05 50.28 21.64
N ASN A 916 -12.23 51.28 21.33
CA ASN A 916 -12.55 52.35 20.38
C ASN A 916 -12.38 51.94 18.89
N GLY A 917 -12.03 50.68 18.60
CA GLY A 917 -11.77 50.19 17.23
C GLY A 917 -10.36 50.46 16.71
N ALA A 918 -9.43 50.86 17.58
CA ALA A 918 -8.02 51.02 17.22
C ALA A 918 -7.21 49.73 17.47
N LEU A 919 -6.17 49.55 16.67
CA LEU A 919 -5.03 48.70 16.97
C LEU A 919 -3.93 49.61 17.55
N GLU A 920 -3.59 49.44 18.81
CA GLU A 920 -2.61 50.27 19.51
C GLU A 920 -1.22 49.64 19.44
N ALA A 921 -0.16 50.44 19.27
CA ALA A 921 1.23 49.97 19.28
C ALA A 921 1.88 50.01 20.67
N ALA A 922 1.16 50.49 21.68
CA ALA A 922 1.56 50.52 23.07
C ALA A 922 0.39 50.03 23.93
N GLN A 923 0.67 49.13 24.87
CA GLN A 923 -0.37 48.48 25.66
C GLN A 923 -1.11 49.47 26.58
N GLU A 924 -0.41 50.47 27.10
CA GLU A 924 -0.97 51.53 27.94
C GLU A 924 -1.98 52.44 27.22
N SER A 925 -1.99 52.42 25.88
CA SER A 925 -2.94 53.17 25.05
C SER A 925 -4.26 52.43 24.83
N VAL A 926 -4.35 51.15 25.24
CA VAL A 926 -5.55 50.33 25.06
C VAL A 926 -6.70 50.88 25.90
N VAL A 927 -7.84 51.15 25.26
CA VAL A 927 -9.10 51.46 25.93
C VAL A 927 -9.75 50.13 26.31
N PRO A 928 -9.87 49.80 27.61
CA PRO A 928 -10.44 48.53 28.04
C PRO A 928 -11.94 48.45 27.72
N GLY A 929 -12.44 47.22 27.55
CA GLY A 929 -13.85 46.98 27.26
C GLY A 929 -14.10 45.62 26.64
N LYS A 930 -15.31 45.46 26.10
CA LYS A 930 -15.76 44.23 25.46
C LYS A 930 -16.63 44.56 24.25
N VAL A 931 -16.36 43.91 23.13
CA VAL A 931 -17.16 44.04 21.89
C VAL A 931 -17.80 42.69 21.56
N SER A 932 -18.83 42.70 20.71
CA SER A 932 -19.56 41.48 20.33
C SER A 932 -20.11 41.56 18.92
N TYR A 933 -20.28 40.41 18.28
CA TYR A 933 -20.92 40.22 16.99
C TYR A 933 -21.86 39.00 17.03
N GLN A 934 -22.83 38.94 16.12
CA GLN A 934 -23.67 37.76 15.93
C GLN A 934 -22.89 36.66 15.21
N SER A 935 -22.65 35.53 15.88
CA SER A 935 -21.69 34.52 15.43
C SER A 935 -22.24 33.53 14.41
N ASP A 936 -23.56 33.37 14.35
CA ASP A 936 -24.28 32.48 13.44
C ASP A 936 -24.80 33.22 12.19
N ALA A 937 -24.26 34.42 11.92
CA ALA A 937 -24.48 35.11 10.66
C ALA A 937 -23.98 34.26 9.48
N PRO A 938 -24.70 34.23 8.35
CA PRO A 938 -24.32 33.39 7.21
C PRO A 938 -23.04 33.92 6.55
N ALA A 939 -22.16 33.00 6.13
CA ALA A 939 -21.07 33.31 5.22
C ALA A 939 -21.63 33.41 3.79
N LEU A 940 -21.84 34.62 3.29
CA LEU A 940 -22.27 34.86 1.91
C LEU A 940 -21.09 34.71 0.94
N GLN A 941 -19.88 35.06 1.41
CA GLN A 941 -18.65 35.06 0.66
C GLN A 941 -18.64 36.07 -0.50
N GLU A 942 -19.16 37.28 -0.24
CA GLU A 942 -19.35 38.36 -1.23
C GLU A 942 -18.53 39.64 -0.92
N ASP A 943 -17.63 39.56 0.07
CA ASP A 943 -16.77 40.64 0.61
C ASP A 943 -17.45 41.63 1.58
N ASP A 944 -18.76 41.81 1.48
CA ASP A 944 -19.54 42.70 2.36
C ASP A 944 -20.44 41.97 3.36
N ASP A 945 -20.11 40.70 3.65
CA ASP A 945 -20.79 39.88 4.66
C ASP A 945 -20.96 40.63 6.01
N PRO A 946 -22.18 40.64 6.61
CA PRO A 946 -22.48 41.40 7.82
C PRO A 946 -21.94 40.72 9.09
N GLU A 947 -21.96 41.42 10.24
CA GLU A 947 -21.66 40.89 11.59
C GLU A 947 -20.19 40.52 11.87
N PHE A 948 -19.34 41.55 11.96
CA PHE A 948 -17.96 41.47 12.41
C PHE A 948 -17.61 42.62 13.36
N VAL A 949 -16.50 42.48 14.08
CA VAL A 949 -15.84 43.61 14.76
C VAL A 949 -14.55 43.96 14.01
N GLU A 950 -14.27 45.26 13.89
CA GLU A 950 -13.15 45.78 13.10
C GLU A 950 -12.22 46.65 13.96
N PHE A 951 -10.92 46.49 13.73
CA PHE A 951 -9.87 47.30 14.33
C PHE A 951 -8.92 47.81 13.24
N SER A 952 -8.36 49.00 13.40
CA SER A 952 -7.44 49.58 12.41
C SER A 952 -6.15 50.15 13.00
N TYR A 953 -5.05 49.96 12.29
CA TYR A 953 -3.74 50.58 12.55
C TYR A 953 -3.35 51.44 11.34
N THR A 954 -3.00 52.70 11.55
CA THR A 954 -2.51 53.58 10.47
C THR A 954 -0.98 53.61 10.51
N PHE A 955 -0.34 53.26 9.38
CA PHE A 955 1.11 53.35 9.28
C PHE A 955 1.55 54.80 9.08
N THR A 956 2.49 55.27 9.91
CA THR A 956 3.06 56.62 9.79
C THR A 956 4.18 56.71 8.76
N GLU A 957 4.74 55.57 8.36
CA GLU A 957 5.82 55.43 7.40
C GLU A 957 5.58 54.20 6.53
N LYS A 958 6.28 54.14 5.39
CA LYS A 958 6.21 52.97 4.51
C LYS A 958 6.66 51.73 5.27
N SER A 959 5.82 50.70 5.31
CA SER A 959 6.05 49.47 6.08
C SER A 959 5.61 48.25 5.27
N THR A 960 6.37 47.16 5.34
CA THR A 960 6.06 45.94 4.58
C THR A 960 5.86 44.77 5.53
N MET A 961 4.70 44.13 5.41
CA MET A 961 4.38 42.91 6.16
C MET A 961 4.71 41.70 5.28
N ILE A 962 5.58 40.79 5.74
CA ILE A 962 5.94 39.57 5.00
C ILE A 962 6.04 38.40 5.96
N GLY A 963 5.26 37.36 5.73
CA GLY A 963 5.22 36.16 6.57
C GLY A 963 3.83 35.89 7.15
N PRO A 964 3.69 34.84 7.97
CA PRO A 964 2.47 34.58 8.71
C PRO A 964 2.29 35.57 9.87
N ALA A 965 1.03 35.92 10.14
CA ALA A 965 0.64 36.69 11.31
C ALA A 965 -0.07 35.79 12.32
N ARG A 966 -0.22 36.26 13.56
CA ARG A 966 -0.92 35.53 14.62
C ARG A 966 -1.84 36.46 15.38
N ALA A 967 -3.06 36.02 15.67
CA ALA A 967 -3.95 36.68 16.61
C ALA A 967 -3.98 35.92 17.94
N VAL A 968 -3.95 36.63 19.05
CA VAL A 968 -4.23 36.07 20.39
C VAL A 968 -5.48 36.78 20.90
N LEU A 969 -6.59 36.04 20.99
CA LEU A 969 -7.90 36.60 21.30
C LEU A 969 -8.46 35.97 22.58
N TYR A 970 -8.96 36.80 23.48
CA TYR A 970 -9.71 36.36 24.66
C TYR A 970 -11.20 36.44 24.36
N MET A 971 -11.84 35.28 24.24
CA MET A 971 -13.20 35.14 23.70
C MET A 971 -14.10 34.40 24.68
N SER A 972 -15.40 34.70 24.66
CA SER A 972 -16.42 33.93 25.39
C SER A 972 -17.75 33.88 24.62
N CYS A 973 -18.53 32.83 24.85
CA CYS A 973 -19.89 32.68 24.33
C CYS A 973 -20.83 32.25 25.48
N SER A 974 -22.02 32.82 25.53
CA SER A 974 -23.05 32.46 26.52
C SER A 974 -24.05 31.44 25.98
N ASP A 975 -24.25 31.42 24.67
CA ASP A 975 -25.35 30.74 23.98
C ASP A 975 -24.97 29.33 23.45
N HIS A 976 -23.69 28.97 23.49
CA HIS A 976 -23.15 27.71 22.98
C HIS A 976 -21.94 27.23 23.79
N ASP A 977 -21.62 25.93 23.72
CA ASP A 977 -20.47 25.31 24.41
C ASP A 977 -19.20 25.25 23.55
N ASP A 978 -19.20 25.97 22.42
CA ASP A 978 -18.09 26.07 21.48
C ASP A 978 -18.19 27.36 20.65
N MET A 979 -17.09 27.76 20.00
CA MET A 979 -17.01 28.95 19.14
C MET A 979 -16.11 28.70 17.93
N ASP A 980 -16.64 28.85 16.72
CA ASP A 980 -15.86 29.00 15.50
C ASP A 980 -15.52 30.49 15.32
N VAL A 981 -14.23 30.84 15.40
CA VAL A 981 -13.76 32.22 15.32
C VAL A 981 -12.92 32.41 14.05
N PHE A 982 -13.34 33.34 13.21
CA PHE A 982 -12.68 33.70 11.95
C PHE A 982 -12.04 35.07 12.06
N VAL A 983 -10.85 35.21 11.50
CA VAL A 983 -10.12 36.48 11.44
C VAL A 983 -9.61 36.75 10.04
N ILE A 984 -9.50 38.03 9.68
CA ILE A 984 -8.92 38.47 8.40
C ILE A 984 -8.13 39.77 8.57
N LEU A 985 -7.02 39.90 7.84
CA LEU A 985 -6.30 41.15 7.65
C LEU A 985 -6.69 41.76 6.30
N ARG A 986 -7.01 43.06 6.28
CA ARG A 986 -7.26 43.83 5.05
C ARG A 986 -6.32 45.02 4.97
N LYS A 987 -6.17 45.55 3.76
CA LYS A 987 -5.52 46.83 3.50
C LYS A 987 -6.58 47.87 3.17
N ALA A 988 -6.45 49.07 3.73
CA ALA A 988 -7.22 50.24 3.30
C ALA A 988 -6.28 51.38 2.89
N ASP A 989 -6.74 52.19 1.94
CA ASP A 989 -6.04 53.41 1.54
C ASP A 989 -6.11 54.51 2.62
N LYS A 990 -5.56 55.69 2.32
CA LYS A 990 -5.50 56.84 3.21
C LYS A 990 -6.88 57.39 3.58
N ASP A 991 -7.85 57.22 2.69
CA ASP A 991 -9.23 57.68 2.87
C ASP A 991 -10.08 56.64 3.60
N GLY A 992 -9.54 55.43 3.81
CA GLY A 992 -10.20 54.32 4.48
C GLY A 992 -10.95 53.38 3.54
N ASN A 993 -10.78 53.50 2.22
CA ASN A 993 -11.38 52.56 1.28
C ASN A 993 -10.62 51.23 1.33
N ILE A 994 -11.36 50.12 1.47
CA ILE A 994 -10.78 48.79 1.50
C ILE A 994 -10.27 48.41 0.11
N LEU A 995 -9.01 47.97 0.04
CA LEU A 995 -8.35 47.57 -1.19
C LEU A 995 -8.47 46.06 -1.42
N ARG A 996 -8.37 45.67 -2.69
CA ARG A 996 -8.34 44.29 -3.17
C ARG A 996 -7.16 44.10 -4.11
N ASN A 997 -6.58 42.90 -4.12
CA ASN A 997 -5.58 42.51 -5.09
C ASN A 997 -6.25 41.80 -6.27
N TYR A 998 -5.92 42.18 -7.50
CA TYR A 998 -6.29 41.42 -8.69
C TYR A 998 -5.22 40.36 -8.92
N ASN A 999 -5.60 39.09 -8.81
CA ASN A 999 -4.65 37.98 -8.87
C ASN A 999 -4.09 37.75 -10.28
N ILE A 1000 -4.75 38.30 -11.30
CA ILE A 1000 -4.27 38.29 -12.68
C ILE A 1000 -4.23 39.73 -13.16
N PRO A 1001 -3.14 40.19 -13.81
CA PRO A 1001 -3.11 41.50 -14.41
C PRO A 1001 -4.26 41.67 -15.40
N ILE A 1002 -4.95 42.81 -15.34
CA ILE A 1002 -6.20 43.03 -16.08
C ILE A 1002 -6.00 42.87 -17.59
N GLN A 1003 -4.85 43.31 -18.10
CA GLN A 1003 -4.50 43.17 -19.52
C GLN A 1003 -4.35 41.71 -19.99
N ASP A 1004 -4.14 40.78 -19.06
CA ASP A 1004 -3.97 39.35 -19.33
C ASP A 1004 -5.30 38.58 -19.16
N LEU A 1005 -6.34 39.22 -18.60
CA LEU A 1005 -7.67 38.62 -18.45
C LEU A 1005 -8.47 38.69 -19.76
N VAL A 1006 -8.80 37.52 -20.29
CA VAL A 1006 -9.62 37.40 -21.51
C VAL A 1006 -11.05 37.91 -21.26
N GLY A 1007 -11.48 38.89 -22.06
CA GLY A 1007 -12.86 39.40 -22.04
C GLY A 1007 -13.16 40.44 -20.96
N VAL A 1008 -12.14 40.90 -20.22
CA VAL A 1008 -12.25 41.95 -19.21
C VAL A 1008 -11.62 43.24 -19.75
N ASN A 1009 -12.35 44.36 -19.73
CA ASN A 1009 -11.83 45.66 -20.19
C ASN A 1009 -11.63 46.65 -19.03
N ASP A 1010 -12.28 46.43 -17.89
CA ASP A 1010 -12.28 47.31 -16.73
C ASP A 1010 -12.25 46.50 -15.42
N GLN A 1011 -11.71 47.09 -14.35
CA GLN A 1011 -11.63 46.52 -13.01
C GLN A 1011 -12.98 46.02 -12.46
N LYS A 1012 -14.07 46.72 -12.78
CA LYS A 1012 -15.42 46.37 -12.31
C LYS A 1012 -15.99 45.10 -12.96
N ASP A 1013 -15.42 44.68 -14.10
CA ASP A 1013 -15.88 43.51 -14.85
C ASP A 1013 -15.23 42.21 -14.34
N VAL A 1014 -14.24 42.31 -13.45
CA VAL A 1014 -13.60 41.14 -12.83
C VAL A 1014 -14.57 40.52 -11.82
N ALA A 1015 -14.85 39.22 -11.97
CA ALA A 1015 -15.75 38.51 -11.07
C ALA A 1015 -15.22 38.51 -9.62
N LEU A 1016 -16.14 38.62 -8.65
CA LEU A 1016 -15.85 38.62 -7.22
C LEU A 1016 -15.71 37.18 -6.70
N ILE A 1017 -14.66 36.50 -7.14
CA ILE A 1017 -14.27 35.17 -6.66
C ILE A 1017 -12.79 35.18 -6.26
N ASN A 1018 -12.42 34.36 -5.28
CA ASN A 1018 -11.08 34.37 -4.70
C ASN A 1018 -9.99 34.03 -5.71
N THR A 1019 -10.30 33.22 -6.73
CA THR A 1019 -9.40 32.93 -7.84
C THR A 1019 -8.92 34.18 -8.58
N LEU A 1020 -9.78 35.20 -8.74
CA LEU A 1020 -9.46 36.42 -9.52
C LEU A 1020 -9.17 37.64 -8.64
N GLN A 1021 -9.73 37.68 -7.44
CA GLN A 1021 -9.57 38.80 -6.51
C GLN A 1021 -9.24 38.28 -5.11
N TYR A 1022 -8.12 38.75 -4.57
CA TYR A 1022 -7.70 38.44 -3.22
C TYR A 1022 -7.99 39.61 -2.27
N VAL A 1023 -8.66 39.29 -1.15
CA VAL A 1023 -9.11 40.29 -0.18
C VAL A 1023 -8.21 40.39 1.06
N GLY A 1024 -7.36 39.39 1.31
CA GLY A 1024 -6.39 39.38 2.41
C GLY A 1024 -6.29 38.05 3.16
N PRO A 1025 -5.27 37.88 4.03
CA PRO A 1025 -5.01 36.62 4.68
C PRO A 1025 -5.93 36.41 5.89
N THR A 1026 -6.23 35.14 6.18
CA THR A 1026 -7.25 34.72 7.13
C THR A 1026 -6.73 33.72 8.17
N GLY A 1027 -7.47 33.58 9.25
CA GLY A 1027 -7.27 32.53 10.24
C GLY A 1027 -8.61 32.04 10.74
N VAL A 1028 -8.66 30.79 11.20
CA VAL A 1028 -9.84 30.22 11.82
C VAL A 1028 -9.41 29.29 12.95
N LEU A 1029 -10.18 29.27 14.04
CA LEU A 1029 -10.03 28.31 15.12
C LEU A 1029 -11.38 28.04 15.78
N ARG A 1030 -11.70 26.76 15.94
CA ARG A 1030 -12.75 26.28 16.85
C ARG A 1030 -12.20 26.28 18.27
N ALA A 1031 -12.87 26.96 19.18
CA ALA A 1031 -12.39 27.18 20.54
C ALA A 1031 -12.13 25.87 21.30
N SER A 1032 -12.94 24.83 21.10
CA SER A 1032 -12.68 23.53 21.71
C SER A 1032 -11.42 22.83 21.19
N HIS A 1033 -10.87 23.24 20.05
CA HIS A 1033 -9.63 22.75 19.44
C HIS A 1033 -8.39 23.60 19.81
N ARG A 1034 -8.50 24.58 20.73
CA ARG A 1034 -7.44 25.54 21.11
C ARG A 1034 -6.14 24.96 21.72
N THR A 1035 -6.05 23.65 21.90
CA THR A 1035 -4.82 23.03 22.42
C THR A 1035 -3.74 23.04 21.35
N LEU A 1036 -2.61 23.70 21.64
CA LEU A 1036 -1.44 23.73 20.75
C LEU A 1036 -0.73 22.36 20.72
N ASP A 1037 -0.18 22.03 19.55
CA ASP A 1037 0.77 20.94 19.37
C ASP A 1037 2.20 21.50 19.48
N PRO A 1038 2.96 21.19 20.54
CA PRO A 1038 4.32 21.72 20.71
C PRO A 1038 5.34 21.14 19.72
N ASN A 1039 5.05 20.00 19.08
CA ASN A 1039 5.95 19.37 18.10
C ASN A 1039 5.79 19.97 16.70
N LEU A 1040 4.60 20.46 16.38
CA LEU A 1040 4.29 21.07 15.08
C LEU A 1040 4.30 22.60 15.11
N SER A 1041 4.10 23.21 16.29
CA SER A 1041 4.13 24.66 16.42
C SER A 1041 5.53 25.21 16.18
N LYS A 1042 5.59 26.33 15.46
CA LYS A 1042 6.81 27.08 15.19
C LYS A 1042 6.71 28.46 15.86
N PRO A 1043 7.83 29.16 16.13
CA PRO A 1043 7.78 30.50 16.73
C PRO A 1043 6.87 31.49 15.97
N HIS A 1044 6.82 31.35 14.65
CA HIS A 1044 6.01 32.17 13.73
C HIS A 1044 4.67 31.54 13.33
N TRP A 1045 4.37 30.30 13.71
CA TRP A 1045 3.15 29.59 13.29
C TRP A 1045 2.58 28.68 14.39
N PRO A 1046 1.35 28.95 14.90
CA PRO A 1046 0.71 28.06 15.86
C PRO A 1046 0.10 26.84 15.15
N ALA A 1047 0.47 25.64 15.60
CA ALA A 1047 -0.17 24.40 15.18
C ALA A 1047 -1.02 23.84 16.32
N HIS A 1048 -2.19 23.30 15.99
CA HIS A 1048 -3.13 22.77 16.96
C HIS A 1048 -3.19 21.24 16.89
N ASP A 1049 -3.35 20.62 18.05
CA ASP A 1049 -3.29 19.17 18.23
C ASP A 1049 -4.48 18.46 17.58
N HIS A 1050 -5.69 18.98 17.79
CA HIS A 1050 -6.95 18.47 17.24
C HIS A 1050 -7.30 17.01 17.60
N THR A 1051 -6.59 16.35 18.53
CA THR A 1051 -6.87 14.95 18.92
C THR A 1051 -8.02 14.85 19.93
N LYS A 1052 -8.41 15.96 20.54
CA LYS A 1052 -9.47 16.07 21.54
C LYS A 1052 -10.14 17.44 21.51
N GLU A 1053 -11.38 17.50 21.97
CA GLU A 1053 -12.11 18.74 22.20
C GLU A 1053 -12.14 19.09 23.69
N THR A 1054 -11.98 20.38 24.00
CA THR A 1054 -12.22 20.94 25.34
C THR A 1054 -13.35 21.95 25.25
N LYS A 1055 -14.59 21.49 25.43
CA LYS A 1055 -15.79 22.35 25.38
C LYS A 1055 -15.75 23.47 26.42
N LEU A 1056 -16.50 24.53 26.14
CA LEU A 1056 -16.57 25.75 26.93
C LEU A 1056 -17.73 25.67 27.93
N GLN A 1057 -17.53 26.26 29.11
CA GLN A 1057 -18.64 26.61 29.99
C GLN A 1057 -19.29 27.91 29.50
N SER A 1058 -20.58 28.09 29.78
CA SER A 1058 -21.28 29.32 29.41
C SER A 1058 -20.57 30.54 30.01
N SER A 1059 -20.21 31.48 29.14
CA SER A 1059 -19.50 32.72 29.48
C SER A 1059 -18.06 32.53 30.00
N GLU A 1060 -17.48 31.35 29.85
CA GLU A 1060 -16.05 31.11 30.08
C GLU A 1060 -15.22 31.95 29.10
N VAL A 1061 -14.23 32.69 29.62
CA VAL A 1061 -13.27 33.41 28.79
C VAL A 1061 -12.09 32.49 28.50
N VAL A 1062 -11.84 32.22 27.22
CA VAL A 1062 -10.73 31.38 26.76
C VAL A 1062 -9.79 32.15 25.84
N GLU A 1063 -8.51 31.80 25.92
CA GLU A 1063 -7.47 32.29 25.01
C GLU A 1063 -7.44 31.45 23.73
N LEU A 1064 -7.47 32.13 22.59
CA LEU A 1064 -7.40 31.54 21.26
C LEU A 1064 -6.16 32.09 20.52
N GLU A 1065 -5.23 31.22 20.18
CA GLU A 1065 -4.07 31.54 19.34
C GLU A 1065 -4.34 31.17 17.88
N ILE A 1066 -4.72 32.13 17.04
CA ILE A 1066 -5.14 31.88 15.66
C ILE A 1066 -4.03 32.25 14.69
N GLY A 1067 -3.55 31.26 13.92
CA GLY A 1067 -2.58 31.46 12.83
C GLY A 1067 -3.24 32.07 11.59
N ILE A 1068 -2.68 33.17 11.10
CA ILE A 1068 -3.09 33.88 9.88
C ILE A 1068 -2.07 33.56 8.79
N TRP A 1069 -2.52 33.00 7.67
CA TRP A 1069 -1.62 32.42 6.65
C TRP A 1069 -0.60 33.44 6.09
N PRO A 1070 0.55 32.96 5.59
CA PRO A 1070 1.59 33.83 5.07
C PRO A 1070 1.09 34.82 4.01
N SER A 1071 1.52 36.07 4.09
CA SER A 1071 1.19 37.13 3.14
C SER A 1071 2.38 38.06 2.90
N ALA A 1072 2.34 38.83 1.81
CA ALA A 1072 3.27 39.93 1.55
C ALA A 1072 2.46 41.19 1.16
N ILE A 1073 2.40 42.17 2.06
CA ILE A 1073 1.57 43.38 1.90
C ILE A 1073 2.39 44.63 2.20
N GLN A 1074 2.48 45.53 1.22
CA GLN A 1074 3.08 46.84 1.39
C GLN A 1074 2.02 47.85 1.87
N PHE A 1075 2.37 48.63 2.89
CA PHE A 1075 1.61 49.81 3.33
C PHE A 1075 2.46 51.07 3.12
N GLU A 1076 1.88 52.07 2.46
CA GLU A 1076 2.40 53.42 2.33
C GLU A 1076 2.03 54.27 3.57
N ALA A 1077 2.78 55.35 3.81
CA ALA A 1077 2.47 56.27 4.90
C ALA A 1077 1.03 56.84 4.78
N GLY A 1078 0.21 56.61 5.80
CA GLY A 1078 -1.21 56.97 5.88
C GLY A 1078 -2.18 55.84 5.52
N GLU A 1079 -1.72 54.75 4.91
CA GLU A 1079 -2.55 53.56 4.66
C GLU A 1079 -2.76 52.76 5.96
N LYS A 1080 -3.80 51.92 5.97
CA LYS A 1080 -4.24 51.23 7.18
C LYS A 1080 -4.19 49.71 7.03
N LEU A 1081 -3.71 49.05 8.08
CA LEU A 1081 -4.01 47.65 8.35
C LEU A 1081 -5.36 47.57 9.04
N ILE A 1082 -6.24 46.73 8.53
CA ILE A 1082 -7.55 46.45 9.11
C ILE A 1082 -7.55 45.00 9.60
N PHE A 1083 -8.01 44.77 10.83
CA PHE A 1083 -8.20 43.44 11.41
C PHE A 1083 -9.67 43.24 11.74
N ARG A 1084 -10.28 42.19 11.19
CA ARG A 1084 -11.67 41.84 11.51
C ARG A 1084 -11.75 40.50 12.22
N VAL A 1085 -12.72 40.38 13.12
CA VAL A 1085 -13.10 39.13 13.82
C VAL A 1085 -14.58 38.87 13.60
N ALA A 1086 -14.95 37.65 13.20
CA ALA A 1086 -16.32 37.24 12.94
C ALA A 1086 -16.58 35.77 13.32
N GLY A 1087 -17.85 35.36 13.21
CA GLY A 1087 -18.29 33.98 13.41
C GLY A 1087 -18.47 33.20 12.11
N HIS A 1088 -18.11 33.81 10.98
CA HIS A 1088 -18.24 33.25 9.63
C HIS A 1088 -17.03 33.63 8.78
N GLN A 1089 -16.87 32.94 7.65
CA GLN A 1089 -15.81 33.23 6.70
C GLN A 1089 -16.05 34.60 6.03
N MET A 1090 -15.01 35.44 6.00
CA MET A 1090 -15.05 36.81 5.45
C MET A 1090 -14.25 36.93 4.12
N THR A 1091 -14.09 35.82 3.39
CA THR A 1091 -13.40 35.79 2.09
C THR A 1091 -14.41 35.62 0.96
N LEU A 1092 -14.00 35.93 -0.26
CA LEU A 1092 -14.71 35.52 -1.46
C LEU A 1092 -14.75 33.98 -1.57
N ALA A 1093 -15.73 33.46 -2.30
CA ALA A 1093 -15.79 32.05 -2.66
C ALA A 1093 -14.69 31.72 -3.69
N GLU A 1094 -14.05 30.55 -3.61
CA GLU A 1094 -13.02 30.15 -4.58
C GLU A 1094 -13.58 30.13 -6.01
N PHE A 1095 -14.79 29.59 -6.15
CA PHE A 1095 -15.56 29.54 -7.39
C PHE A 1095 -17.01 29.95 -7.14
N GLU A 1096 -17.66 30.48 -8.18
CA GLU A 1096 -19.06 30.92 -8.13
C GLU A 1096 -20.03 29.88 -7.55
N PRO A 1097 -19.95 28.57 -7.91
CA PRO A 1097 -20.85 27.55 -7.36
C PRO A 1097 -20.71 27.28 -5.86
N LEU A 1098 -19.64 27.78 -5.21
CA LEU A 1098 -19.37 27.57 -3.79
C LEU A 1098 -19.97 28.68 -2.90
N ARG A 1099 -20.41 29.79 -3.50
CA ARG A 1099 -20.93 30.97 -2.80
C ARG A 1099 -22.07 30.60 -1.87
N GLY A 1100 -22.03 31.10 -0.63
CA GLY A 1100 -23.05 30.81 0.39
C GLY A 1100 -23.13 29.35 0.87
N GLY A 1101 -22.23 28.47 0.40
CA GLY A 1101 -22.28 27.04 0.72
C GLY A 1101 -21.72 26.69 2.09
N PHE A 1102 -20.91 27.57 2.68
CA PHE A 1102 -20.25 27.33 3.96
C PHE A 1102 -21.18 27.53 5.15
N LYS A 1103 -21.08 26.66 6.16
CA LYS A 1103 -21.88 26.72 7.39
C LYS A 1103 -20.99 26.46 8.61
N THR A 1104 -21.19 27.24 9.65
CA THR A 1104 -20.49 27.10 10.94
C THR A 1104 -21.38 26.41 11.97
N GLY A 1105 -20.77 25.93 13.05
CA GLY A 1105 -21.50 25.37 14.20
C GLY A 1105 -21.89 26.41 15.25
N ASN A 1106 -21.72 27.71 14.94
CA ASN A 1106 -21.95 28.79 15.89
C ASN A 1106 -23.43 28.96 16.22
N ILE A 1107 -23.71 29.43 17.44
CA ILE A 1107 -25.03 29.82 17.91
C ILE A 1107 -24.89 31.08 18.78
N GLY A 1108 -25.69 32.11 18.49
CA GLY A 1108 -25.80 33.28 19.34
C GLY A 1108 -24.64 34.28 19.23
N ARG A 1109 -24.33 34.99 20.32
CA ARG A 1109 -23.33 36.08 20.31
C ARG A 1109 -21.98 35.63 20.87
N HIS A 1110 -20.92 35.95 20.13
CA HIS A 1110 -19.55 35.87 20.65
C HIS A 1110 -19.11 37.22 21.21
N TYR A 1111 -18.31 37.17 22.26
CA TYR A 1111 -17.75 38.35 22.92
C TYR A 1111 -16.22 38.32 22.90
N LEU A 1112 -15.62 39.42 22.47
CA LEU A 1112 -14.17 39.65 22.46
C LEU A 1112 -13.80 40.61 23.58
N HIS A 1113 -12.92 40.17 24.48
CA HIS A 1113 -12.49 40.90 25.68
C HIS A 1113 -11.19 41.66 25.41
N LEU A 1114 -11.14 42.92 25.81
CA LEU A 1114 -10.08 43.89 25.49
C LEU A 1114 -9.50 44.55 26.76
N ASP A 1115 -9.54 43.87 27.90
CA ASP A 1115 -9.08 44.42 29.18
C ASP A 1115 -7.55 44.36 29.29
N SER A 1116 -6.90 45.52 29.46
CA SER A 1116 -5.44 45.68 29.49
C SER A 1116 -4.71 44.82 30.52
N ASP A 1117 -5.38 44.50 31.63
CA ASP A 1117 -4.76 43.87 32.81
C ASP A 1117 -4.93 42.33 32.82
N ASN A 1118 -6.03 41.82 32.27
CA ASN A 1118 -6.39 40.39 32.35
C ASN A 1118 -6.61 39.71 30.99
N TYR A 1119 -7.02 40.46 29.95
CA TYR A 1119 -7.45 39.91 28.65
C TYR A 1119 -6.85 40.72 27.49
N GLN A 1120 -5.55 40.52 27.28
CA GLN A 1120 -4.73 41.29 26.34
C GLN A 1120 -4.87 40.78 24.89
N SER A 1121 -6.06 40.94 24.31
CA SER A 1121 -6.31 40.58 22.92
C SER A 1121 -5.43 41.42 21.97
N ARG A 1122 -4.73 40.76 21.05
CA ARG A 1122 -3.69 41.38 20.22
C ARG A 1122 -3.48 40.63 18.91
N ILE A 1123 -2.89 41.30 17.94
CA ILE A 1123 -2.32 40.68 16.74
C ILE A 1123 -0.81 40.90 16.71
N ILE A 1124 -0.10 39.95 16.13
CA ILE A 1124 1.35 39.97 15.94
C ILE A 1124 1.59 39.91 14.44
N VAL A 1125 2.13 40.99 13.88
CA VAL A 1125 2.36 41.14 12.44
C VAL A 1125 3.85 41.09 12.11
N PRO A 1126 4.27 40.37 11.05
CA PRO A 1126 5.67 40.23 10.67
C PRO A 1126 6.10 41.39 9.77
N LEU A 1127 6.71 42.43 10.33
CA LEU A 1127 7.20 43.57 9.55
C LEU A 1127 8.66 43.37 9.14
N VAL A 1128 9.00 43.82 7.94
CA VAL A 1128 10.36 43.75 7.40
C VAL A 1128 10.79 45.11 6.87
N GLU A 1129 12.03 45.50 7.18
CA GLU A 1129 12.68 46.68 6.61
C GLU A 1129 13.24 46.32 5.23
N ILE A 1130 12.87 47.09 4.19
CA ILE A 1130 13.29 46.90 2.79
C ILE A 1130 14.11 48.10 2.32
#